data_AF-A0ABD2SFM5-F1
#
_entry.id   AF-A0ABD2SFM5-F1
#
_cell.length_a   1.000
_cell.length_b   1.000
_cell.length_c   1.000
_cell.angle_alpha   90.00
_cell.angle_beta   90.00
_cell.angle_gamma   90.00
#
_symmetry.space_group_name_H-M   'P 1'
#
loop_
_entity.id
_entity.type
_entity.pdbx_description
1 polymer ?
#
loop_
_entity_poly.entity_id
_entity_poly.type
_entity_poly.pdbx_seq_one_letter_code
_entity_poly.pdbx_strand_id
1 'polypeptide(L)'
;MKIMSCLSSNFKFVFLASTVIWITVMSSSLAAVGASNVTTIGTGSVTYDRRSLIINGQRKLLISASIHYPRSVPAMWPGLVRLAKEGGVDVIETYVFWNGHEPSPGNYYFGGRFDLVKFCKIVQQAGMYMILRIGPFVAAEWNFGGLPVWLHYVPGTTFRTDSEPFKYHMQKFMTYTVNLMKRERLFASQGGPIILSQAKNEYGYYENAYGEGGKRYALWAAKMALSQNTGVPWIMCQQYDAPDPVIDTCNSFYCDQFKPISPNKPKIWTENWPGWFKTFGARDPHRPAEDVAYSVARFFQKGGSVQNYYMYHGGTNFGRTAGGPFITTSYDYDAPIDEYGLARFPKWGHLKELHKVIKSCEHALLNNDPNLLSLGPLQEADVYEDASGACAAFLANMDDKNDKVVQFRHVSYHLPAWSVSILPDCKNVAFNTAKVGCQTSIVNMAPLDLHPTASSPKRDIKSLQWEVFKETAGVWGVADFTKNGFVDHINTTKDATDYLWYTTSIFVHAEEDFLRNRGTAMLFVESKGHTMHVFINKKLQASASGNGTVPQFKFGTPIALKAGKNEIALLSMTVGLQTAGAFYEWIGAGPTSVKVAGFKSGIVDLTASAWTYKIGLQGEHLRIQKSYNLNSKIWAPTSQPPKQQPLTWYKAVVDAPPGNEPVALDMIHMGKGMAWLNGQEIGRYWPRRTSKYEKCVTQCDYRGKFNPDKCVTGCGEPTQRWYHVPRSWFKPSGNVLIIFEETGGDPSQIRFSMRKVSGACGHLSEDHPSFDVENLQGSQIENDKNRPTLRLKCPTNTNISSVKFASFGNPNGTCGSYMLGDCHDPNSASLVEKVCLNQNECALEMSSSNFNMQLCPSTVKKLAVEVNCS
;
A
#
# COMPACT_ATOMS: atom_id res chain seq x y z
N MET A 1 -37.53 9.31 -41.49
CA MET A 1 -38.00 8.68 -42.75
C MET A 1 -36.91 7.77 -43.26
N LYS A 2 -37.08 6.49 -43.61
CA LYS A 2 -38.19 5.50 -43.46
C LYS A 2 -37.51 4.22 -42.89
N ILE A 3 -38.08 3.40 -41.99
CA ILE A 3 -39.22 2.47 -42.14
C ILE A 3 -39.06 1.49 -43.33
N MET A 4 -39.29 0.16 -43.29
CA MET A 4 -39.15 -0.96 -42.31
C MET A 4 -39.86 -2.21 -42.91
N SER A 5 -39.27 -3.42 -42.86
CA SER A 5 -39.92 -4.74 -43.19
C SER A 5 -40.36 -4.94 -44.68
N CYS A 6 -40.80 -6.10 -45.20
CA CYS A 6 -40.87 -7.51 -44.74
C CYS A 6 -40.96 -8.50 -45.94
N LEU A 7 -41.30 -9.79 -45.68
CA LEU A 7 -41.51 -11.00 -46.54
C LEU A 7 -40.36 -12.03 -46.37
N SER A 8 -40.51 -13.28 -45.86
CA SER A 8 -41.51 -14.37 -46.00
C SER A 8 -41.48 -15.06 -47.38
N SER A 9 -41.57 -16.39 -47.55
CA SER A 9 -41.59 -17.59 -46.67
C SER A 9 -41.28 -18.84 -47.56
N ASN A 10 -41.39 -20.14 -47.23
CA ASN A 10 -41.92 -20.94 -46.09
C ASN A 10 -41.34 -22.39 -46.15
N PHE A 11 -41.46 -23.22 -45.10
CA PHE A 11 -42.03 -24.60 -45.13
C PHE A 11 -41.91 -25.35 -43.76
N LYS A 12 -42.87 -26.25 -43.53
CA LYS A 12 -43.18 -27.13 -42.35
C LYS A 12 -44.16 -28.20 -42.89
N PHE A 13 -44.37 -29.43 -42.40
CA PHE A 13 -44.28 -30.10 -41.09
C PHE A 13 -44.35 -31.64 -41.32
N VAL A 14 -44.37 -32.49 -40.26
CA VAL A 14 -45.09 -33.81 -40.06
C VAL A 14 -44.30 -34.70 -39.05
N PHE A 15 -44.60 -34.68 -37.74
CA PHE A 15 -45.40 -35.65 -36.91
C PHE A 15 -44.68 -36.98 -36.56
N LEU A 16 -44.34 -37.27 -35.28
CA LEU A 16 -45.09 -37.99 -34.19
C LEU A 16 -45.20 -39.53 -34.39
N ALA A 17 -45.06 -40.45 -33.42
CA ALA A 17 -44.81 -40.44 -31.94
C ALA A 17 -43.85 -41.64 -31.55
N SER A 18 -43.86 -42.45 -30.47
CA SER A 18 -44.68 -42.68 -29.23
C SER A 18 -43.95 -43.60 -28.18
N THR A 19 -43.52 -43.10 -27.02
CA THR A 19 -43.98 -43.38 -25.61
C THR A 19 -43.72 -44.73 -24.87
N VAL A 20 -43.04 -44.62 -23.70
CA VAL A 20 -43.06 -45.45 -22.44
C VAL A 20 -42.51 -46.90 -22.40
N ILE A 21 -41.53 -47.15 -21.52
CA ILE A 21 -41.50 -48.19 -20.44
C ILE A 21 -40.36 -47.89 -19.43
N TRP A 22 -40.40 -48.53 -18.24
CA TRP A 22 -39.62 -48.21 -17.02
C TRP A 22 -38.60 -49.32 -16.63
N ILE A 23 -37.83 -49.09 -15.55
CA ILE A 23 -37.14 -50.07 -14.66
C ILE A 23 -35.67 -50.49 -14.97
N THR A 24 -34.74 -49.74 -14.35
CA THR A 24 -33.53 -50.18 -13.60
C THR A 24 -32.23 -50.70 -14.27
N VAL A 25 -31.15 -50.59 -13.48
CA VAL A 25 -29.80 -51.22 -13.57
C VAL A 25 -28.85 -50.73 -14.67
N MET A 26 -28.13 -49.64 -14.38
CA MET A 26 -26.66 -49.72 -14.24
C MET A 26 -26.14 -48.53 -13.40
N SER A 27 -25.68 -48.82 -12.18
CA SER A 27 -25.30 -47.82 -11.18
C SER A 27 -23.85 -47.99 -10.73
N SER A 28 -22.91 -47.41 -11.47
CA SER A 28 -21.52 -47.23 -11.04
C SER A 28 -20.78 -46.21 -11.91
N SER A 29 -19.93 -45.39 -11.29
CA SER A 29 -18.84 -44.65 -11.94
C SER A 29 -19.18 -43.49 -12.91
N LEU A 30 -19.69 -42.36 -12.38
CA LEU A 30 -19.14 -41.00 -12.64
C LEU A 30 -19.86 -39.89 -11.82
N ALA A 31 -19.49 -39.70 -10.55
CA ALA A 31 -20.02 -38.59 -9.73
C ALA A 31 -19.09 -38.23 -8.54
N ALA A 32 -17.95 -37.59 -8.83
CA ALA A 32 -16.99 -37.17 -7.80
C ALA A 32 -16.26 -35.84 -8.12
N VAL A 33 -16.90 -34.93 -8.85
CA VAL A 33 -16.49 -33.51 -8.87
C VAL A 33 -17.23 -32.82 -7.74
N GLY A 34 -16.54 -32.55 -6.63
CA GLY A 34 -17.16 -31.96 -5.44
C GLY A 34 -17.77 -30.60 -5.74
N ALA A 35 -19.07 -30.45 -5.47
CA ALA A 35 -19.73 -29.16 -5.52
C ALA A 35 -19.12 -28.26 -4.43
N SER A 36 -18.43 -27.20 -4.83
CA SER A 36 -17.98 -26.16 -3.91
C SER A 36 -19.20 -25.44 -3.34
N ASN A 37 -19.49 -25.69 -2.05
CA ASN A 37 -20.55 -25.00 -1.33
C ASN A 37 -20.25 -23.49 -1.30
N VAL A 38 -20.85 -22.75 -2.23
CA VAL A 38 -20.91 -21.30 -2.20
C VAL A 38 -21.80 -20.92 -1.03
N THR A 39 -21.20 -20.64 0.13
CA THR A 39 -21.88 -20.08 1.28
C THR A 39 -22.39 -18.69 0.92
N THR A 40 -23.64 -18.64 0.44
CA THR A 40 -24.37 -17.40 0.23
C THR A 40 -24.43 -16.63 1.54
N ILE A 41 -23.89 -15.41 1.55
CA ILE A 41 -24.08 -14.47 2.66
C ILE A 41 -25.60 -14.25 2.79
N GLY A 42 -26.20 -14.86 3.82
CA GLY A 42 -27.64 -14.84 4.00
C GLY A 42 -28.15 -13.42 4.16
N THR A 43 -29.31 -13.11 3.57
CA THR A 43 -29.99 -11.83 3.76
C THR A 43 -30.37 -11.67 5.23
N GLY A 44 -29.73 -10.73 5.92
CA GLY A 44 -29.99 -10.53 7.35
C GLY A 44 -29.48 -9.19 7.87
N SER A 45 -29.86 -8.90 9.11
CA SER A 45 -29.50 -7.67 9.80
C SER A 45 -28.04 -7.67 10.23
N VAL A 46 -27.36 -6.53 10.02
CA VAL A 46 -26.14 -6.19 10.75
C VAL A 46 -26.50 -5.17 11.82
N THR A 47 -26.30 -5.55 13.08
CA THR A 47 -26.46 -4.68 14.25
C THR A 47 -25.20 -4.78 15.12
N TYR A 48 -25.22 -4.25 16.34
CA TYR A 48 -24.12 -4.35 17.29
C TYR A 48 -24.64 -4.33 18.74
N ASP A 49 -23.77 -4.70 19.66
CA ASP A 49 -23.95 -4.50 21.10
C ASP A 49 -22.64 -4.02 21.75
N ARG A 50 -22.59 -3.99 23.09
CA ARG A 50 -21.39 -3.64 23.88
C ARG A 50 -20.14 -4.47 23.58
N ARG A 51 -20.30 -5.64 22.93
CA ARG A 51 -19.24 -6.61 22.70
C ARG A 51 -18.77 -6.60 21.25
N SER A 52 -19.69 -6.67 20.28
CA SER A 52 -19.35 -6.97 18.88
C SER A 52 -20.39 -6.51 17.87
N LEU A 53 -20.05 -6.60 16.59
CA LEU A 53 -21.05 -6.64 15.53
C LEU A 53 -21.84 -7.95 15.62
N ILE A 54 -23.14 -7.85 15.37
CA ILE A 54 -24.06 -8.98 15.27
C ILE A 54 -24.45 -9.08 13.80
N ILE A 55 -23.99 -10.13 13.11
CA ILE A 55 -24.28 -10.40 11.70
C ILE A 55 -25.19 -11.63 11.65
N ASN A 56 -26.36 -11.47 11.03
CA ASN A 56 -27.36 -12.54 10.87
C ASN A 56 -27.74 -13.21 12.22
N GLY A 57 -27.87 -12.41 13.27
CA GLY A 57 -28.22 -12.85 14.63
C GLY A 57 -27.07 -13.40 15.46
N GLN A 58 -25.86 -13.55 14.90
CA GLN A 58 -24.68 -14.04 15.62
C GLN A 58 -23.67 -12.92 15.87
N ARG A 59 -23.16 -12.81 17.09
CA ARG A 59 -21.93 -12.05 17.37
C ARG A 59 -20.79 -12.56 16.48
N LYS A 60 -19.88 -11.67 16.08
CA LYS A 60 -18.68 -12.03 15.29
C LYS A 60 -17.43 -11.33 15.79
N LEU A 61 -16.33 -12.09 15.83
CA LEU A 61 -14.98 -11.61 16.02
C LEU A 61 -14.35 -11.47 14.64
N LEU A 62 -13.97 -10.26 14.23
CA LEU A 62 -13.65 -9.97 12.83
C LEU A 62 -12.21 -9.46 12.66
N ILE A 63 -11.48 -10.11 11.75
CA ILE A 63 -10.15 -9.74 11.31
C ILE A 63 -10.27 -9.19 9.88
N SER A 64 -9.73 -8.00 9.64
CA SER A 64 -9.96 -7.20 8.44
C SER A 64 -8.67 -6.76 7.76
N ALA A 65 -8.72 -6.57 6.44
CA ALA A 65 -7.58 -6.24 5.60
C ALA A 65 -7.87 -5.03 4.68
N SER A 66 -7.17 -3.91 4.86
CA SER A 66 -7.22 -2.82 3.88
C SER A 66 -6.52 -3.24 2.58
N ILE A 67 -7.28 -3.20 1.48
CA ILE A 67 -6.81 -3.44 0.11
C ILE A 67 -7.43 -2.37 -0.79
N HIS A 68 -6.65 -1.35 -1.17
CA HIS A 68 -7.15 -0.26 -1.99
C HIS A 68 -7.20 -0.63 -3.48
N TYR A 69 -8.42 -0.77 -4.01
CA TYR A 69 -8.65 -1.17 -5.40
C TYR A 69 -7.91 -0.33 -6.47
N PRO A 70 -7.73 1.01 -6.35
CA PRO A 70 -7.02 1.78 -7.37
C PRO A 70 -5.49 1.87 -7.13
N ARG A 71 -4.97 1.28 -6.04
CA ARG A 71 -3.54 1.01 -5.82
C ARG A 71 -3.08 -0.34 -6.37
N SER A 72 -4.00 -1.11 -6.93
CA SER A 72 -3.75 -2.35 -7.67
C SER A 72 -4.50 -2.30 -9.01
N VAL A 73 -4.55 -3.41 -9.76
CA VAL A 73 -5.30 -3.48 -11.03
C VAL A 73 -6.33 -4.63 -11.02
N PRO A 74 -7.39 -4.59 -11.84
CA PRO A 74 -8.46 -5.59 -11.81
C PRO A 74 -8.06 -7.06 -12.01
N ALA A 75 -6.87 -7.32 -12.56
CA ALA A 75 -6.31 -8.67 -12.69
C ALA A 75 -5.66 -9.18 -11.39
N MET A 76 -5.22 -8.29 -10.49
CA MET A 76 -4.61 -8.65 -9.21
C MET A 76 -5.67 -8.90 -8.12
N TRP A 77 -6.80 -8.18 -8.15
CA TRP A 77 -7.80 -8.20 -7.07
C TRP A 77 -8.23 -9.60 -6.60
N PRO A 78 -8.51 -10.59 -7.48
CA PRO A 78 -8.88 -11.94 -7.03
C PRO A 78 -7.74 -12.65 -6.27
N GLY A 79 -6.48 -12.45 -6.70
CA GLY A 79 -5.32 -13.02 -6.02
C GLY A 79 -5.05 -12.36 -4.66
N LEU A 80 -5.19 -11.03 -4.58
CA LEU A 80 -5.03 -10.26 -3.34
C LEU A 80 -6.08 -10.64 -2.29
N VAL A 81 -7.36 -10.70 -2.69
CA VAL A 81 -8.47 -11.10 -1.81
C VAL A 81 -8.34 -12.56 -1.38
N ARG A 82 -7.94 -13.46 -2.30
CA ARG A 82 -7.67 -14.86 -1.94
C ARG A 82 -6.53 -14.98 -0.94
N LEU A 83 -5.42 -14.26 -1.12
CA LEU A 83 -4.26 -14.31 -0.23
C LEU A 83 -4.54 -13.69 1.15
N ALA A 84 -5.48 -12.74 1.26
CA ALA A 84 -6.01 -12.30 2.55
C ALA A 84 -6.83 -13.40 3.23
N LYS A 85 -7.75 -14.06 2.51
CA LYS A 85 -8.55 -15.18 3.03
C LYS A 85 -7.68 -16.37 3.46
N GLU A 86 -6.69 -16.75 2.65
CA GLU A 86 -5.69 -17.78 2.96
C GLU A 86 -4.85 -17.43 4.21
N GLY A 87 -4.76 -16.14 4.54
CA GLY A 87 -4.12 -15.59 5.73
C GLY A 87 -5.05 -15.44 6.95
N GLY A 88 -6.28 -15.97 6.92
CA GLY A 88 -7.19 -15.98 8.07
C GLY A 88 -8.03 -14.70 8.26
N VAL A 89 -8.15 -13.86 7.24
CA VAL A 89 -8.95 -12.63 7.26
C VAL A 89 -10.43 -12.93 6.93
N ASP A 90 -11.37 -12.30 7.65
CA ASP A 90 -12.83 -12.38 7.39
C ASP A 90 -13.34 -11.27 6.45
N VAL A 91 -12.72 -10.08 6.52
CA VAL A 91 -13.25 -8.82 5.97
C VAL A 91 -12.23 -8.08 5.10
N ILE A 92 -12.66 -7.48 3.99
CA ILE A 92 -11.84 -6.54 3.20
C ILE A 92 -12.28 -5.10 3.46
N GLU A 93 -11.34 -4.21 3.73
CA GLU A 93 -11.58 -2.78 3.87
C GLU A 93 -11.05 -1.99 2.66
N THR A 94 -11.77 -0.94 2.26
CA THR A 94 -11.21 0.07 1.35
C THR A 94 -11.85 1.44 1.55
N TYR A 95 -11.05 2.49 1.39
CA TYR A 95 -11.54 3.84 1.10
C TYR A 95 -12.22 3.95 -0.26
N VAL A 96 -13.05 4.98 -0.44
CA VAL A 96 -13.58 5.41 -1.74
C VAL A 96 -12.93 6.73 -2.18
N PHE A 97 -12.29 6.72 -3.35
CA PHE A 97 -11.40 7.81 -3.80
C PHE A 97 -12.13 8.80 -4.72
N TRP A 98 -12.80 9.80 -4.12
CA TRP A 98 -13.69 10.74 -4.83
C TRP A 98 -13.01 11.47 -6.00
N ASN A 99 -11.78 11.94 -5.86
CA ASN A 99 -11.04 12.63 -6.93
C ASN A 99 -10.80 11.77 -8.19
N GLY A 100 -10.70 10.45 -8.06
CA GLY A 100 -10.63 9.51 -9.19
C GLY A 100 -12.00 9.11 -9.74
N HIS A 101 -13.05 9.22 -8.92
CA HIS A 101 -14.43 8.92 -9.30
C HIS A 101 -15.18 10.11 -9.89
N GLU A 102 -14.85 11.36 -9.56
CA GLU A 102 -15.46 12.58 -10.10
C GLU A 102 -14.36 13.58 -10.51
N PRO A 103 -13.54 13.28 -11.54
CA PRO A 103 -12.44 14.15 -11.97
C PRO A 103 -12.88 15.54 -12.48
N SER A 104 -14.16 15.71 -12.81
CA SER A 104 -14.81 17.01 -13.03
C SER A 104 -16.28 16.95 -12.59
N PRO A 105 -16.92 18.07 -12.22
CA PRO A 105 -18.24 18.07 -11.60
C PRO A 105 -19.30 17.30 -12.40
N GLY A 106 -19.93 16.32 -11.76
CA GLY A 106 -20.97 15.45 -12.33
C GLY A 106 -20.48 14.33 -13.26
N ASN A 107 -19.21 14.32 -13.66
CA ASN A 107 -18.65 13.34 -14.61
C ASN A 107 -18.08 12.13 -13.86
N TYR A 108 -18.95 11.16 -13.56
CA TYR A 108 -18.57 9.98 -12.78
C TYR A 108 -17.80 8.91 -13.56
N TYR A 109 -16.74 8.37 -12.97
CA TYR A 109 -15.90 7.30 -13.52
C TYR A 109 -15.75 6.12 -12.56
N PHE A 110 -16.14 4.93 -13.02
CA PHE A 110 -16.07 3.67 -12.28
C PHE A 110 -15.50 2.55 -13.17
N GLY A 111 -14.47 2.87 -13.97
CA GLY A 111 -13.87 1.95 -14.94
C GLY A 111 -12.45 1.51 -14.58
N GLY A 112 -12.01 0.39 -15.14
CA GLY A 112 -10.64 -0.12 -14.96
C GLY A 112 -10.31 -0.31 -13.47
N ARG A 113 -9.20 0.27 -13.00
CA ARG A 113 -8.82 0.19 -11.58
C ARG A 113 -9.69 1.03 -10.62
N PHE A 114 -10.67 1.78 -11.12
CA PHE A 114 -11.69 2.46 -10.32
C PHE A 114 -13.07 1.77 -10.39
N ASP A 115 -13.15 0.53 -10.89
CA ASP A 115 -14.37 -0.28 -10.84
C ASP A 115 -14.61 -0.85 -9.43
N LEU A 116 -15.10 0.02 -8.53
CA LEU A 116 -15.46 -0.31 -7.16
C LEU A 116 -16.50 -1.45 -7.10
N VAL A 117 -17.48 -1.44 -8.01
CA VAL A 117 -18.55 -2.46 -8.05
C VAL A 117 -17.97 -3.85 -8.31
N LYS A 118 -17.05 -3.97 -9.28
CA LYS A 118 -16.34 -5.23 -9.54
C LYS A 118 -15.45 -5.64 -8.37
N PHE A 119 -14.78 -4.71 -7.71
CA PHE A 119 -13.99 -5.03 -6.50
C PHE A 119 -14.88 -5.60 -5.38
N CYS A 120 -15.99 -4.93 -5.05
CA CYS A 120 -16.97 -5.43 -4.07
C CYS A 120 -17.51 -6.82 -4.45
N LYS A 121 -17.80 -7.06 -5.73
CA LYS A 121 -18.28 -8.37 -6.22
C LYS A 121 -17.21 -9.47 -6.14
N ILE A 122 -15.92 -9.15 -6.26
CA ILE A 122 -14.83 -10.11 -6.02
C ILE A 122 -14.73 -10.48 -4.53
N VAL A 123 -14.89 -9.52 -3.62
CA VAL A 123 -14.97 -9.78 -2.16
C VAL A 123 -16.17 -10.68 -1.82
N GLN A 124 -17.34 -10.40 -2.42
CA GLN A 124 -18.54 -11.23 -2.29
C GLN A 124 -18.33 -12.66 -2.84
N GLN A 125 -17.69 -12.79 -4.01
CA GLN A 125 -17.37 -14.09 -4.63
C GLN A 125 -16.35 -14.90 -3.82
N ALA A 126 -15.46 -14.25 -3.08
CA ALA A 126 -14.58 -14.91 -2.12
C ALA A 126 -15.32 -15.35 -0.84
N GLY A 127 -16.60 -14.99 -0.66
CA GLY A 127 -17.36 -15.26 0.56
C GLY A 127 -16.84 -14.49 1.77
N MET A 128 -16.34 -13.27 1.55
CA MET A 128 -15.81 -12.37 2.58
C MET A 128 -16.74 -11.19 2.81
N TYR A 129 -16.67 -10.60 4.00
CA TYR A 129 -17.35 -9.35 4.32
C TYR A 129 -16.56 -8.13 3.84
N MET A 130 -17.16 -6.94 3.93
CA MET A 130 -16.52 -5.69 3.51
C MET A 130 -16.82 -4.50 4.45
N ILE A 131 -15.80 -3.68 4.73
CA ILE A 131 -15.93 -2.34 5.31
C ILE A 131 -15.71 -1.31 4.20
N LEU A 132 -16.75 -0.53 3.87
CA LEU A 132 -16.64 0.50 2.82
C LEU A 132 -16.44 1.89 3.44
N ARG A 133 -15.20 2.39 3.44
CA ARG A 133 -14.86 3.70 4.01
C ARG A 133 -15.12 4.82 3.00
N ILE A 134 -16.40 5.17 2.85
CA ILE A 134 -16.89 6.09 1.82
C ILE A 134 -16.30 7.51 1.96
N GLY A 135 -15.97 7.96 3.16
CA GLY A 135 -15.24 9.22 3.39
C GLY A 135 -16.12 10.48 3.25
N PRO A 136 -15.99 11.30 2.19
CA PRO A 136 -15.14 11.16 1.01
C PRO A 136 -13.81 11.92 1.11
N PHE A 137 -13.57 12.60 2.24
CA PHE A 137 -12.20 12.82 2.69
C PHE A 137 -11.71 11.51 3.32
N VAL A 138 -10.53 11.05 2.89
CA VAL A 138 -9.97 9.74 3.28
C VAL A 138 -8.54 9.82 3.81
N ALA A 139 -7.86 10.97 3.70
CA ALA A 139 -6.41 11.10 3.91
C ALA A 139 -5.60 10.11 3.05
N ALA A 140 -5.33 8.92 3.58
CA ALA A 140 -4.81 7.74 2.89
C ALA A 140 -3.50 7.93 2.10
N GLU A 141 -2.71 8.95 2.42
CA GLU A 141 -1.57 9.45 1.63
C GLU A 141 -1.93 9.69 0.15
N TRP A 142 -3.21 9.97 -0.10
CA TRP A 142 -3.80 10.06 -1.42
C TRP A 142 -4.10 11.52 -1.79
N ASN A 143 -3.73 11.90 -3.00
CA ASN A 143 -3.72 13.26 -3.54
C ASN A 143 -4.94 14.08 -3.09
N PHE A 144 -4.67 15.23 -2.46
CA PHE A 144 -5.69 16.15 -1.93
C PHE A 144 -6.66 15.54 -0.90
N GLY A 145 -6.25 14.46 -0.21
CA GLY A 145 -7.04 13.75 0.80
C GLY A 145 -8.18 12.93 0.21
N GLY A 146 -8.10 12.61 -1.09
CA GLY A 146 -9.17 12.01 -1.88
C GLY A 146 -10.22 12.99 -2.40
N LEU A 147 -10.20 14.27 -2.01
CA LEU A 147 -11.16 15.27 -2.48
C LEU A 147 -10.81 15.75 -3.90
N PRO A 148 -11.78 15.89 -4.82
CA PRO A 148 -11.53 16.48 -6.13
C PRO A 148 -11.03 17.93 -6.03
N VAL A 149 -9.96 18.26 -6.76
CA VAL A 149 -9.34 19.60 -6.73
C VAL A 149 -10.30 20.69 -7.23
N TRP A 150 -11.28 20.35 -8.09
CA TRP A 150 -12.28 21.31 -8.55
C TRP A 150 -13.16 21.89 -7.43
N LEU A 151 -13.30 21.22 -6.29
CA LEU A 151 -14.04 21.73 -5.12
C LEU A 151 -13.44 23.02 -4.56
N HIS A 152 -12.12 23.19 -4.66
CA HIS A 152 -11.43 24.38 -4.16
C HIS A 152 -11.85 25.66 -4.92
N TYR A 153 -12.34 25.54 -6.16
CA TYR A 153 -12.82 26.67 -6.96
C TYR A 153 -14.34 26.91 -6.88
N VAL A 154 -15.08 26.12 -6.09
CA VAL A 154 -16.52 26.34 -5.91
C VAL A 154 -16.72 27.51 -4.93
N PRO A 155 -17.40 28.60 -5.30
CA PRO A 155 -17.52 29.80 -4.46
C PRO A 155 -18.08 29.52 -3.06
N GLY A 156 -17.47 30.11 -2.03
CA GLY A 156 -17.90 29.91 -0.63
C GLY A 156 -17.55 28.55 -0.02
N THR A 157 -16.77 27.72 -0.71
CA THR A 157 -16.35 26.40 -0.19
C THR A 157 -15.22 26.54 0.81
N THR A 158 -15.30 25.78 1.90
CA THR A 158 -14.19 25.51 2.84
C THR A 158 -14.28 24.04 3.23
N PHE A 159 -13.16 23.33 3.23
CA PHE A 159 -13.18 21.87 3.32
C PHE A 159 -13.40 21.40 4.76
N ARG A 160 -14.15 20.30 4.91
CA ARG A 160 -14.38 19.60 6.19
C ARG A 160 -14.89 20.57 7.29
N THR A 161 -15.81 21.47 6.95
CA THR A 161 -16.48 22.38 7.91
C THR A 161 -17.89 22.71 7.42
N ASP A 162 -18.64 23.52 8.17
CA ASP A 162 -20.07 23.85 8.01
C ASP A 162 -20.38 24.77 6.79
N SER A 163 -19.61 24.62 5.71
CA SER A 163 -19.77 25.31 4.43
C SER A 163 -20.85 24.62 3.58
N GLU A 164 -21.95 25.32 3.26
CA GLU A 164 -23.05 24.75 2.47
C GLU A 164 -22.61 24.17 1.10
N PRO A 165 -21.76 24.84 0.29
CA PRO A 165 -21.22 24.24 -0.93
C PRO A 165 -20.48 22.92 -0.69
N PHE A 166 -19.65 22.85 0.37
CA PHE A 166 -18.93 21.63 0.71
C PHE A 166 -19.87 20.50 1.14
N LYS A 167 -20.85 20.81 2.00
CA LYS A 167 -21.89 19.88 2.46
C LYS A 167 -22.71 19.34 1.29
N TYR A 168 -23.18 20.20 0.39
CA TYR A 168 -23.92 19.83 -0.81
C TYR A 168 -23.14 18.86 -1.71
N HIS A 169 -21.90 19.19 -2.08
CA HIS A 169 -21.10 18.32 -2.95
C HIS A 169 -20.73 16.99 -2.27
N MET A 170 -20.37 17.00 -0.98
CA MET A 170 -20.11 15.77 -0.22
C MET A 170 -21.34 14.87 -0.14
N GLN A 171 -22.52 15.44 0.18
CA GLN A 171 -23.76 14.69 0.23
C GLN A 171 -24.11 14.10 -1.14
N LYS A 172 -23.95 14.88 -2.22
CA LYS A 172 -24.19 14.40 -3.59
C LYS A 172 -23.34 13.17 -3.93
N PHE A 173 -22.03 13.21 -3.65
CA PHE A 173 -21.13 12.08 -3.94
C PHE A 173 -21.38 10.87 -3.04
N MET A 174 -21.59 11.07 -1.74
CA MET A 174 -21.90 9.95 -0.82
C MET A 174 -23.24 9.31 -1.18
N THR A 175 -24.26 10.11 -1.52
CA THR A 175 -25.57 9.61 -1.97
C THR A 175 -25.46 8.85 -3.30
N TYR A 176 -24.68 9.35 -4.26
CA TYR A 176 -24.40 8.61 -5.51
C TYR A 176 -23.72 7.26 -5.22
N THR A 177 -22.71 7.25 -4.36
CA THR A 177 -21.95 6.03 -3.99
C THR A 177 -22.84 5.02 -3.27
N VAL A 178 -23.64 5.43 -2.29
CA VAL A 178 -24.57 4.54 -1.59
C VAL A 178 -25.66 4.03 -2.54
N ASN A 179 -26.22 4.87 -3.41
CA ASN A 179 -27.23 4.43 -4.39
C ASN A 179 -26.65 3.44 -5.43
N LEU A 180 -25.38 3.61 -5.83
CA LEU A 180 -24.67 2.63 -6.65
C LEU A 180 -24.54 1.30 -5.91
N MET A 181 -24.03 1.28 -4.68
CA MET A 181 -23.92 0.05 -3.88
C MET A 181 -25.30 -0.60 -3.63
N LYS A 182 -26.35 0.19 -3.40
CA LYS A 182 -27.73 -0.29 -3.23
C LYS A 182 -28.31 -0.94 -4.48
N ARG A 183 -28.11 -0.33 -5.65
CA ARG A 183 -28.59 -0.87 -6.95
C ARG A 183 -27.92 -2.21 -7.26
N GLU A 184 -26.64 -2.33 -6.95
CA GLU A 184 -25.86 -3.56 -7.12
C GLU A 184 -26.05 -4.56 -5.96
N ARG A 185 -26.92 -4.25 -4.99
CA ARG A 185 -27.27 -5.05 -3.79
C ARG A 185 -26.06 -5.43 -2.90
N LEU A 186 -25.10 -4.51 -2.76
CA LEU A 186 -23.81 -4.77 -2.11
C LEU A 186 -23.81 -4.58 -0.58
N PHE A 187 -24.88 -4.06 0.03
CA PHE A 187 -25.02 -4.06 1.49
C PHE A 187 -25.52 -5.41 2.01
N ALA A 188 -25.06 -5.84 3.19
CA ALA A 188 -25.45 -7.11 3.81
C ALA A 188 -26.97 -7.22 4.05
N SER A 189 -27.61 -6.08 4.35
CA SER A 189 -29.07 -5.88 4.38
C SER A 189 -29.81 -6.29 3.10
N GLN A 190 -29.09 -6.45 1.97
CA GLN A 190 -29.61 -6.84 0.66
C GLN A 190 -29.05 -8.19 0.15
N GLY A 191 -28.16 -8.85 0.91
CA GLY A 191 -27.39 -10.05 0.51
C GLY A 191 -25.97 -9.78 0.00
N GLY A 192 -25.45 -8.56 0.16
CA GLY A 192 -24.10 -8.17 -0.25
C GLY A 192 -23.02 -8.34 0.84
N PRO A 193 -21.75 -8.04 0.53
CA PRO A 193 -20.65 -8.19 1.49
C PRO A 193 -20.52 -7.02 2.48
N ILE A 194 -21.03 -5.81 2.19
CA ILE A 194 -20.75 -4.61 2.99
C ILE A 194 -21.51 -4.66 4.32
N ILE A 195 -20.75 -4.82 5.42
CA ILE A 195 -21.26 -4.91 6.80
C ILE A 195 -21.08 -3.61 7.62
N LEU A 196 -20.19 -2.71 7.19
CA LEU A 196 -19.99 -1.40 7.80
C LEU A 196 -19.75 -0.33 6.73
N SER A 197 -20.08 0.92 7.03
CA SER A 197 -19.70 2.07 6.21
C SER A 197 -19.11 3.19 7.06
N GLN A 198 -18.06 3.85 6.59
CA GLN A 198 -17.47 5.00 7.31
C GLN A 198 -17.81 6.33 6.65
N ALA A 199 -18.27 7.27 7.48
CA ALA A 199 -18.36 8.69 7.14
C ALA A 199 -17.12 9.42 7.66
N LYS A 200 -16.63 10.40 6.90
CA LYS A 200 -15.36 11.11 7.15
C LYS A 200 -14.15 10.18 7.28
N ASN A 201 -13.02 10.78 7.63
CA ASN A 201 -11.83 10.12 8.16
C ASN A 201 -11.20 11.09 9.16
N GLU A 202 -10.80 10.58 10.32
CA GLU A 202 -10.02 11.24 11.36
C GLU A 202 -10.32 12.73 11.51
N TYR A 203 -11.55 13.05 11.90
CA TYR A 203 -12.02 14.44 11.92
C TYR A 203 -11.86 15.10 13.30
N GLY A 204 -11.93 14.36 14.40
CA GLY A 204 -11.72 14.89 15.75
C GLY A 204 -10.33 15.54 15.97
N TYR A 205 -9.31 15.15 15.21
CA TYR A 205 -7.99 15.83 15.21
C TYR A 205 -8.02 17.26 14.65
N TYR A 206 -9.01 17.60 13.81
CA TYR A 206 -9.08 18.87 13.08
C TYR A 206 -10.32 19.69 13.42
N GLU A 207 -11.34 19.09 14.01
CA GLU A 207 -12.62 19.72 14.32
C GLU A 207 -12.47 21.01 15.12
N ASN A 208 -11.66 20.99 16.18
CA ASN A 208 -11.40 22.16 17.02
C ASN A 208 -10.79 23.35 16.24
N ALA A 209 -10.09 23.10 15.13
CA ALA A 209 -9.55 24.16 14.26
C ALA A 209 -10.64 24.91 13.48
N TYR A 210 -11.85 24.35 13.38
CA TYR A 210 -13.04 24.98 12.79
C TYR A 210 -14.03 25.50 13.86
N GLY A 211 -13.70 25.39 15.14
CA GLY A 211 -14.55 25.81 16.27
C GLY A 211 -15.93 25.16 16.25
N GLU A 212 -16.97 25.94 16.58
CA GLU A 212 -18.37 25.48 16.52
C GLU A 212 -18.83 25.07 15.11
N GLY A 213 -18.18 25.59 14.05
CA GLY A 213 -18.39 25.11 12.69
C GLY A 213 -17.96 23.66 12.51
N GLY A 214 -16.94 23.21 13.24
CA GLY A 214 -16.50 21.81 13.25
C GLY A 214 -17.55 20.87 13.82
N LYS A 215 -18.03 21.15 15.03
CA LYS A 215 -19.06 20.36 15.72
C LYS A 215 -20.36 20.24 14.93
N ARG A 216 -20.89 21.36 14.43
CA ARG A 216 -22.11 21.35 13.60
C ARG A 216 -21.92 20.52 12.34
N TYR A 217 -20.73 20.58 11.74
CA TYR A 217 -20.37 19.81 10.56
C TYR A 217 -20.17 18.31 10.85
N ALA A 218 -19.56 17.92 11.97
CA ALA A 218 -19.44 16.51 12.38
C ALA A 218 -20.83 15.89 12.61
N LEU A 219 -21.68 16.58 13.38
CA LEU A 219 -23.08 16.20 13.62
C LEU A 219 -23.90 16.13 12.33
N TRP A 220 -23.72 17.06 11.40
CA TRP A 220 -24.34 17.01 10.07
C TRP A 220 -23.85 15.81 9.27
N ALA A 221 -22.54 15.54 9.24
CA ALA A 221 -21.97 14.44 8.45
C ALA A 221 -22.47 13.07 8.93
N ALA A 222 -22.56 12.88 10.24
CA ALA A 222 -23.15 11.69 10.86
C ALA A 222 -24.65 11.54 10.50
N LYS A 223 -25.47 12.58 10.70
CA LYS A 223 -26.90 12.58 10.36
C LYS A 223 -27.15 12.33 8.87
N MET A 224 -26.36 12.95 8.00
CA MET A 224 -26.44 12.78 6.55
C MET A 224 -26.09 11.35 6.14
N ALA A 225 -25.04 10.77 6.72
CA ALA A 225 -24.67 9.37 6.49
C ALA A 225 -25.75 8.38 6.95
N LEU A 226 -26.30 8.56 8.16
CA LEU A 226 -27.43 7.77 8.66
C LEU A 226 -28.65 7.87 7.74
N SER A 227 -28.99 9.07 7.24
CA SER A 227 -30.12 9.30 6.33
C SER A 227 -30.02 8.55 4.99
N GLN A 228 -28.83 8.06 4.62
CA GLN A 228 -28.63 7.21 3.45
C GLN A 228 -29.31 5.84 3.59
N ASN A 229 -29.73 5.43 4.80
CA ASN A 229 -30.50 4.22 5.07
C ASN A 229 -29.89 2.95 4.44
N THR A 230 -28.61 2.69 4.72
CA THR A 230 -27.83 1.55 4.22
C THR A 230 -28.31 0.19 4.77
N GLY A 231 -28.95 0.19 5.94
CA GLY A 231 -29.35 -1.03 6.65
C GLY A 231 -28.18 -1.76 7.33
N VAL A 232 -27.01 -1.10 7.45
CA VAL A 232 -25.84 -1.58 8.19
C VAL A 232 -25.23 -0.42 9.01
N PRO A 233 -24.50 -0.69 10.11
CA PRO A 233 -23.99 0.37 10.98
C PRO A 233 -22.99 1.32 10.30
N TRP A 234 -22.98 2.55 10.77
CA TRP A 234 -22.02 3.57 10.36
C TRP A 234 -20.93 3.75 11.43
N ILE A 235 -19.71 4.04 10.97
CA ILE A 235 -18.55 4.28 11.83
C ILE A 235 -17.88 5.63 11.52
N MET A 236 -17.12 6.18 12.47
CA MET A 236 -16.25 7.36 12.31
C MET A 236 -14.95 7.16 13.11
N CYS A 237 -13.80 7.07 12.42
CA CYS A 237 -12.51 6.90 13.09
C CYS A 237 -11.96 8.22 13.66
N GLN A 238 -11.30 8.14 14.82
CA GLN A 238 -10.76 9.27 15.59
C GLN A 238 -11.75 10.45 15.67
N GLN A 239 -12.99 10.15 16.07
CA GLN A 239 -14.06 11.09 16.33
C GLN A 239 -14.49 10.94 17.79
N TYR A 240 -14.34 11.98 18.61
CA TYR A 240 -14.41 11.88 20.07
C TYR A 240 -15.80 12.17 20.67
N ASP A 241 -16.77 12.51 19.82
CA ASP A 241 -18.16 12.84 20.17
C ASP A 241 -19.19 12.20 19.20
N ALA A 242 -18.79 11.14 18.47
CA ALA A 242 -19.59 10.53 17.41
C ALA A 242 -21.04 10.19 17.87
N PRO A 243 -22.07 10.83 17.28
CA PRO A 243 -23.43 10.76 17.80
C PRO A 243 -24.08 9.41 17.48
N ASP A 244 -24.88 8.90 18.42
CA ASP A 244 -25.56 7.61 18.26
C ASP A 244 -26.52 7.60 17.05
N PRO A 245 -26.62 6.47 16.30
CA PRO A 245 -25.96 5.18 16.51
C PRO A 245 -24.63 5.01 15.75
N VAL A 246 -23.86 6.08 15.49
CA VAL A 246 -22.54 5.97 14.84
C VAL A 246 -21.51 5.44 15.83
N ILE A 247 -20.73 4.44 15.41
CA ILE A 247 -19.65 3.87 16.23
C ILE A 247 -18.35 4.66 16.01
N ASP A 248 -17.77 5.17 17.10
CA ASP A 248 -16.43 5.73 17.11
C ASP A 248 -15.35 4.63 17.10
N THR A 249 -14.28 4.83 16.34
CA THR A 249 -13.24 3.80 16.14
C THR A 249 -11.82 4.35 16.25
N CYS A 250 -10.87 3.48 16.59
CA CYS A 250 -9.47 3.84 16.82
C CYS A 250 -8.58 3.56 15.60
N ASN A 251 -7.58 4.43 15.38
CA ASN A 251 -6.50 4.32 14.40
C ASN A 251 -5.16 4.52 15.13
N SER A 252 -4.24 3.55 15.08
CA SER A 252 -2.98 3.59 15.86
C SER A 252 -2.04 2.42 15.53
N PHE A 253 -0.80 2.47 16.01
CA PHE A 253 0.02 1.25 16.18
C PHE A 253 -0.53 0.33 17.28
N TYR A 254 -1.24 0.88 18.27
CA TYR A 254 -1.87 0.16 19.40
C TYR A 254 -3.22 0.80 19.78
N CYS A 255 -4.30 0.02 19.81
CA CYS A 255 -5.63 0.43 20.29
C CYS A 255 -6.14 -0.47 21.43
N ASP A 256 -5.26 -1.19 22.14
CA ASP A 256 -5.63 -2.05 23.27
C ASP A 256 -6.23 -1.26 24.44
N GLN A 257 -5.78 -0.02 24.64
CA GLN A 257 -6.32 0.90 25.65
C GLN A 257 -7.53 1.74 25.17
N PHE A 258 -7.93 1.64 23.90
CA PHE A 258 -9.12 2.33 23.39
C PHE A 258 -10.40 1.81 24.07
N LYS A 259 -11.33 2.73 24.32
CA LYS A 259 -12.70 2.47 24.78
C LYS A 259 -13.62 3.35 23.94
N PRO A 260 -14.72 2.82 23.39
CA PRO A 260 -15.67 3.65 22.65
C PRO A 260 -16.42 4.61 23.57
N ILE A 261 -16.95 5.70 23.01
CA ILE A 261 -17.64 6.79 23.74
C ILE A 261 -18.81 6.28 24.60
N SER A 262 -19.51 5.26 24.12
CA SER A 262 -20.66 4.65 24.80
C SER A 262 -20.38 3.18 25.12
N PRO A 263 -20.68 2.70 26.36
CA PRO A 263 -20.47 1.30 26.73
C PRO A 263 -21.38 0.32 25.96
N ASN A 264 -22.35 0.83 25.18
CA ASN A 264 -23.21 0.02 24.32
C ASN A 264 -22.68 -0.16 22.88
N LYS A 265 -21.51 0.41 22.56
CA LYS A 265 -20.83 0.29 21.26
C LYS A 265 -19.72 -0.77 21.32
N PRO A 266 -19.46 -1.53 20.24
CA PRO A 266 -18.37 -2.49 20.18
C PRO A 266 -17.02 -1.78 20.02
N LYS A 267 -15.96 -2.40 20.52
CA LYS A 267 -14.59 -1.88 20.40
C LYS A 267 -13.98 -2.25 19.04
N ILE A 268 -13.84 -1.24 18.17
CA ILE A 268 -13.38 -1.38 16.78
C ILE A 268 -12.05 -0.62 16.54
N TRP A 269 -11.13 -1.26 15.84
CA TRP A 269 -9.84 -0.72 15.40
C TRP A 269 -9.79 -0.72 13.86
N THR A 270 -10.02 0.46 13.27
CA THR A 270 -10.08 0.66 11.82
C THR A 270 -8.71 0.73 11.15
N GLU A 271 -7.65 1.10 11.87
CA GLU A 271 -6.29 1.09 11.32
C GLU A 271 -5.23 0.65 12.34
N ASN A 272 -4.89 -0.64 12.32
CA ASN A 272 -3.65 -1.17 12.87
C ASN A 272 -2.57 -1.04 11.78
N TRP A 273 -1.61 -0.16 11.97
CA TRP A 273 -0.56 0.11 10.98
C TRP A 273 0.56 -0.95 11.05
N PRO A 274 0.72 -1.88 10.07
CA PRO A 274 1.71 -2.95 10.14
C PRO A 274 3.07 -2.54 9.56
N GLY A 275 3.30 -1.24 9.44
CA GLY A 275 4.42 -0.58 8.78
C GLY A 275 4.09 0.90 8.60
N TRP A 276 4.68 1.58 7.62
CA TRP A 276 4.40 3.00 7.34
C TRP A 276 4.65 3.38 5.88
N PHE A 277 4.17 4.55 5.46
CA PHE A 277 4.35 5.08 4.10
C PHE A 277 5.75 5.67 3.87
N LYS A 278 6.10 5.88 2.58
CA LYS A 278 7.36 6.50 2.13
C LYS A 278 7.12 7.82 1.38
N THR A 279 8.07 8.75 1.50
CA THR A 279 8.15 10.01 0.74
C THR A 279 9.50 10.13 0.03
N PHE A 280 9.54 10.58 -1.22
CA PHE A 280 10.76 10.70 -2.03
C PHE A 280 11.85 11.54 -1.33
N GLY A 281 12.91 10.86 -0.86
CA GLY A 281 14.03 11.45 -0.12
C GLY A 281 14.15 10.98 1.34
N ALA A 282 13.14 10.31 1.90
CA ALA A 282 13.14 9.77 3.26
C ALA A 282 13.53 8.28 3.31
N ARG A 283 13.94 7.83 4.51
CA ARG A 283 14.22 6.42 4.88
C ARG A 283 13.05 5.46 4.61
N ASP A 284 13.35 4.16 4.62
CA ASP A 284 12.37 3.07 4.44
C ASP A 284 11.90 2.51 5.80
N PRO A 285 10.65 2.71 6.22
CA PRO A 285 10.16 2.31 7.55
C PRO A 285 9.53 0.91 7.57
N HIS A 286 9.93 0.08 8.53
CA HIS A 286 9.44 -1.28 8.74
C HIS A 286 8.86 -1.45 10.15
N ARG A 287 7.92 -2.39 10.33
CA ARG A 287 7.39 -2.78 11.65
C ARG A 287 7.47 -4.31 11.82
N PRO A 288 8.13 -4.83 12.87
CA PRO A 288 8.27 -6.27 13.10
C PRO A 288 6.94 -7.02 13.15
N ALA A 289 6.94 -8.27 12.68
CA ALA A 289 5.77 -9.14 12.72
C ALA A 289 5.30 -9.37 14.17
N GLU A 290 6.26 -9.44 15.08
CA GLU A 290 6.12 -9.72 16.50
C GLU A 290 5.40 -8.58 17.24
N ASP A 291 5.73 -7.32 16.92
CA ASP A 291 5.06 -6.14 17.49
C ASP A 291 3.68 -5.91 16.87
N VAL A 292 3.49 -6.21 15.58
CA VAL A 292 2.15 -6.22 14.98
C VAL A 292 1.29 -7.29 15.66
N ALA A 293 1.80 -8.52 15.79
CA ALA A 293 1.13 -9.62 16.47
C ALA A 293 0.82 -9.30 17.94
N TYR A 294 1.77 -8.72 18.67
CA TYR A 294 1.58 -8.22 20.04
C TYR A 294 0.43 -7.21 20.08
N SER A 295 0.47 -6.18 19.22
CA SER A 295 -0.54 -5.13 19.21
C SER A 295 -1.96 -5.65 18.96
N VAL A 296 -2.11 -6.67 18.12
CA VAL A 296 -3.40 -7.30 17.79
C VAL A 296 -3.85 -8.26 18.89
N ALA A 297 -2.96 -9.10 19.43
CA ALA A 297 -3.26 -9.96 20.58
C ALA A 297 -3.70 -9.12 21.80
N ARG A 298 -3.01 -8.02 22.09
CA ARG A 298 -3.38 -7.03 23.12
C ARG A 298 -4.78 -6.44 22.91
N PHE A 299 -5.16 -6.15 21.67
CA PHE A 299 -6.47 -5.60 21.35
C PHE A 299 -7.61 -6.59 21.62
N PHE A 300 -7.47 -7.84 21.15
CA PHE A 300 -8.47 -8.89 21.39
C PHE A 300 -8.50 -9.32 22.87
N GLN A 301 -7.34 -9.42 23.53
CA GLN A 301 -7.20 -9.57 24.98
C GLN A 301 -8.07 -8.54 25.73
N LYS A 302 -7.94 -7.25 25.38
CA LYS A 302 -8.72 -6.14 25.97
C LYS A 302 -10.09 -5.91 25.32
N GLY A 303 -10.78 -6.98 24.91
CA GLY A 303 -12.19 -6.99 24.51
C GLY A 303 -12.49 -6.33 23.16
N GLY A 304 -11.48 -6.10 22.32
CA GLY A 304 -11.68 -5.69 20.93
C GLY A 304 -12.35 -6.78 20.11
N SER A 305 -13.20 -6.42 19.15
CA SER A 305 -13.97 -7.39 18.35
C SER A 305 -13.93 -7.18 16.84
N VAL A 306 -13.44 -6.04 16.36
CA VAL A 306 -13.10 -5.82 14.95
C VAL A 306 -11.74 -5.15 14.87
N GLN A 307 -10.78 -5.80 14.22
CA GLN A 307 -9.43 -5.25 13.95
C GLN A 307 -9.19 -5.23 12.44
N ASN A 308 -8.58 -4.16 11.93
CA ASN A 308 -8.24 -4.00 10.53
C ASN A 308 -6.76 -3.62 10.33
N TYR A 309 -6.07 -4.33 9.43
CA TYR A 309 -4.71 -4.01 9.00
C TYR A 309 -4.70 -2.93 7.92
N TYR A 310 -4.14 -1.75 8.25
CA TYR A 310 -3.93 -0.65 7.32
C TYR A 310 -2.43 -0.45 7.06
N MET A 311 -1.82 -1.02 6.02
CA MET A 311 -2.38 -1.79 4.92
C MET A 311 -2.14 -3.30 5.05
N TYR A 312 -3.07 -4.13 4.57
CA TYR A 312 -2.81 -5.56 4.34
C TYR A 312 -2.20 -5.80 2.96
N HIS A 313 -2.67 -5.07 1.93
CA HIS A 313 -1.96 -4.85 0.67
C HIS A 313 -1.92 -3.36 0.36
N GLY A 314 -0.72 -2.77 0.38
CA GLY A 314 -0.53 -1.35 0.12
C GLY A 314 -0.57 -0.97 -1.37
N GLY A 315 0.18 -1.69 -2.21
CA GLY A 315 0.19 -1.52 -3.66
C GLY A 315 0.98 -0.30 -4.16
N THR A 316 0.53 0.29 -5.27
CA THR A 316 1.25 1.34 -6.03
C THR A 316 0.35 2.55 -6.31
N ASN A 317 0.84 3.75 -6.06
CA ASN A 317 0.23 5.04 -6.42
C ASN A 317 0.35 5.32 -7.94
N PHE A 318 -0.36 4.53 -8.77
CA PHE A 318 -0.29 4.64 -10.24
C PHE A 318 -0.71 6.02 -10.79
N GLY A 319 0.01 6.49 -11.81
CA GLY A 319 -0.21 7.80 -12.44
C GLY A 319 0.20 8.98 -11.54
N ARG A 320 -0.36 10.17 -11.81
CA ARG A 320 0.00 11.41 -11.09
C ARG A 320 -1.00 11.89 -10.01
N THR A 321 -2.26 11.45 -10.07
CA THR A 321 -3.33 11.86 -9.13
C THR A 321 -3.54 10.89 -7.96
N ALA A 322 -2.60 9.96 -7.73
CA ALA A 322 -2.70 8.95 -6.68
C ALA A 322 -2.03 9.38 -5.36
N GLY A 323 -0.69 9.43 -5.28
CA GLY A 323 0.03 9.81 -4.06
C GLY A 323 0.35 11.32 -3.99
N GLY A 324 0.44 11.86 -2.77
CA GLY A 324 0.94 13.22 -2.51
C GLY A 324 1.00 13.58 -1.01
N PRO A 325 1.60 14.73 -0.66
CA PRO A 325 2.70 15.37 -1.36
C PRO A 325 3.99 14.56 -1.12
N PHE A 326 4.89 14.47 -2.10
CA PHE A 326 6.14 13.67 -2.04
C PHE A 326 5.98 12.16 -1.80
N ILE A 327 4.81 11.64 -1.44
CA ILE A 327 4.55 10.20 -1.29
C ILE A 327 5.04 9.44 -2.53
N THR A 328 5.76 8.34 -2.30
CA THR A 328 6.35 7.52 -3.36
C THR A 328 5.30 6.90 -4.28
N THR A 329 5.74 6.49 -5.47
CA THR A 329 4.90 5.70 -6.38
C THR A 329 4.66 4.31 -5.79
N SER A 330 5.62 3.74 -5.06
CA SER A 330 5.36 2.62 -4.15
C SER A 330 4.52 3.07 -2.96
N TYR A 331 3.54 2.26 -2.57
CA TYR A 331 2.84 2.36 -1.29
C TYR A 331 2.89 1.00 -0.57
N ASP A 332 4.02 0.31 -0.66
CA ASP A 332 4.25 -1.03 -0.09
C ASP A 332 3.86 -1.19 1.39
N TYR A 333 4.04 -0.12 2.18
CA TYR A 333 3.65 -0.02 3.60
C TYR A 333 4.26 -1.10 4.52
N ASP A 334 5.31 -1.80 4.09
CA ASP A 334 5.85 -3.01 4.74
C ASP A 334 4.75 -4.08 4.98
N ALA A 335 3.71 -4.09 4.14
CA ALA A 335 2.45 -4.81 4.37
C ALA A 335 2.58 -6.35 4.28
N PRO A 336 1.69 -7.12 4.95
CA PRO A 336 1.59 -8.58 4.83
C PRO A 336 1.53 -9.12 3.39
N ILE A 337 0.90 -8.39 2.48
CA ILE A 337 1.05 -8.57 1.03
C ILE A 337 1.77 -7.35 0.47
N ASP A 338 2.92 -7.56 -0.18
CA ASP A 338 3.76 -6.48 -0.70
C ASP A 338 3.12 -5.72 -1.89
N GLU A 339 3.76 -4.62 -2.32
CA GLU A 339 3.36 -3.80 -3.47
C GLU A 339 3.00 -4.62 -4.74
N TYR A 340 3.64 -5.78 -4.91
CA TYR A 340 3.59 -6.61 -6.11
C TYR A 340 2.59 -7.77 -5.99
N GLY A 341 1.97 -7.96 -4.83
CA GLY A 341 0.99 -9.01 -4.57
C GLY A 341 1.58 -10.31 -4.00
N LEU A 342 2.81 -10.29 -3.48
CA LEU A 342 3.45 -11.46 -2.85
C LEU A 342 3.29 -11.44 -1.32
N ALA A 343 3.16 -12.62 -0.71
CA ALA A 343 3.11 -12.76 0.75
C ALA A 343 4.47 -12.39 1.38
N ARG A 344 4.48 -11.44 2.31
CA ARG A 344 5.67 -11.01 3.06
C ARG A 344 5.93 -11.95 4.23
N PHE A 345 6.68 -13.01 4.00
CA PHE A 345 7.17 -13.90 5.05
C PHE A 345 8.35 -13.27 5.80
N PRO A 346 8.37 -13.27 7.16
CA PRO A 346 7.49 -14.06 8.04
C PRO A 346 6.15 -13.39 8.37
N LYS A 347 6.01 -12.06 8.22
CA LYS A 347 4.86 -11.28 8.70
C LYS A 347 3.48 -11.86 8.34
N TRP A 348 3.26 -12.24 7.08
CA TRP A 348 1.99 -12.85 6.65
C TRP A 348 1.70 -14.18 7.36
N GLY A 349 2.72 -15.06 7.50
CA GLY A 349 2.58 -16.36 8.15
C GLY A 349 2.37 -16.22 9.67
N HIS A 350 3.14 -15.36 10.33
CA HIS A 350 3.03 -15.14 11.78
C HIS A 350 1.66 -14.57 12.18
N LEU A 351 1.11 -13.66 11.37
CA LEU A 351 -0.23 -13.14 11.57
C LEU A 351 -1.31 -14.19 11.23
N LYS A 352 -1.12 -15.02 10.20
CA LYS A 352 -2.04 -16.13 9.90
C LYS A 352 -2.20 -17.09 11.08
N GLU A 353 -1.11 -17.52 11.72
CA GLU A 353 -1.20 -18.42 12.88
C GLU A 353 -1.82 -17.72 14.10
N LEU A 354 -1.51 -16.44 14.32
CA LEU A 354 -2.22 -15.60 15.30
C LEU A 354 -3.73 -15.58 15.02
N HIS A 355 -4.17 -15.44 13.77
CA HIS A 355 -5.59 -15.43 13.41
C HIS A 355 -6.26 -16.78 13.69
N LYS A 356 -5.62 -17.90 13.34
CA LYS A 356 -6.12 -19.27 13.67
C LYS A 356 -6.37 -19.42 15.17
N VAL A 357 -5.45 -18.92 16.00
CA VAL A 357 -5.51 -19.05 17.47
C VAL A 357 -6.48 -18.04 18.11
N ILE A 358 -6.62 -16.83 17.55
CA ILE A 358 -7.69 -15.88 17.96
C ILE A 358 -9.07 -16.47 17.65
N LYS A 359 -9.23 -17.16 16.51
CA LYS A 359 -10.50 -17.74 16.09
C LYS A 359 -10.98 -18.91 16.94
N SER A 360 -10.09 -19.74 17.49
CA SER A 360 -10.52 -20.75 18.49
C SER A 360 -11.01 -20.14 19.79
N CYS A 361 -10.50 -18.96 20.16
CA CYS A 361 -11.00 -18.19 21.29
C CYS A 361 -12.35 -17.47 21.02
N GLU A 362 -12.90 -17.50 19.80
CA GLU A 362 -14.05 -16.68 19.39
C GLU A 362 -15.30 -16.91 20.27
N HIS A 363 -15.60 -18.15 20.69
CA HIS A 363 -16.72 -18.42 21.60
C HIS A 363 -16.56 -17.72 22.95
N ALA A 364 -15.43 -17.95 23.62
CA ALA A 364 -15.16 -17.40 24.94
C ALA A 364 -15.07 -15.86 24.92
N LEU A 365 -14.41 -15.29 23.90
CA LEU A 365 -14.24 -13.85 23.72
C LEU A 365 -15.55 -13.09 23.43
N LEU A 366 -16.52 -13.73 22.76
CA LEU A 366 -17.79 -13.09 22.39
C LEU A 366 -18.90 -13.28 23.43
N ASN A 367 -18.82 -14.30 24.28
CA ASN A 367 -19.88 -14.61 25.24
C ASN A 367 -19.60 -14.12 26.66
N ASN A 368 -18.32 -13.96 27.06
CA ASN A 368 -17.93 -13.68 28.44
C ASN A 368 -17.22 -12.32 28.61
N ASP A 369 -17.37 -11.72 29.79
CA ASP A 369 -16.56 -10.56 30.21
C ASP A 369 -15.25 -11.05 30.86
N PRO A 370 -14.10 -10.40 30.61
CA PRO A 370 -12.81 -10.89 31.08
C PRO A 370 -12.64 -10.75 32.59
N ASN A 371 -12.21 -11.82 33.23
CA ASN A 371 -11.61 -11.76 34.56
C ASN A 371 -10.15 -11.28 34.43
N LEU A 372 -9.78 -10.21 35.13
CA LEU A 372 -8.49 -9.54 35.02
C LEU A 372 -7.60 -9.88 36.22
N LEU A 373 -6.49 -10.58 35.97
CA LEU A 373 -5.57 -11.04 36.99
C LEU A 373 -4.18 -10.39 36.81
N SER A 374 -3.64 -9.78 37.86
CA SER A 374 -2.23 -9.39 37.86
C SER A 374 -1.36 -10.63 38.09
N LEU A 375 -0.36 -10.83 37.24
CA LEU A 375 0.68 -11.85 37.37
C LEU A 375 2.04 -11.25 37.78
N GLY A 376 2.13 -9.91 37.88
CA GLY A 376 3.34 -9.17 38.19
C GLY A 376 3.20 -7.67 37.84
N PRO A 377 4.20 -6.83 38.15
CA PRO A 377 4.10 -5.38 37.95
C PRO A 377 3.85 -4.93 36.51
N LEU A 378 4.26 -5.73 35.52
CA LEU A 378 4.03 -5.49 34.09
C LEU A 378 3.48 -6.75 33.39
N GLN A 379 2.87 -7.66 34.16
CA GLN A 379 2.40 -8.96 33.68
C GLN A 379 0.95 -9.17 34.10
N GLU A 380 0.09 -9.55 33.15
CA GLU A 380 -1.35 -9.73 33.40
C GLU A 380 -1.92 -10.90 32.61
N ALA A 381 -3.02 -11.46 33.13
CA ALA A 381 -3.86 -12.43 32.43
C ALA A 381 -5.29 -11.89 32.31
N ASP A 382 -5.82 -11.91 31.09
CA ASP A 382 -7.25 -11.75 30.84
C ASP A 382 -7.83 -13.13 30.55
N VAL A 383 -8.79 -13.55 31.36
CA VAL A 383 -9.40 -14.89 31.29
C VAL A 383 -10.87 -14.76 30.90
N TYR A 384 -11.24 -15.44 29.82
CA TYR A 384 -12.60 -15.51 29.29
C TYR A 384 -13.11 -16.93 29.49
N GLU A 385 -14.06 -17.14 30.40
CA GLU A 385 -14.53 -18.46 30.81
C GLU A 385 -16.06 -18.46 30.96
N ASP A 386 -16.74 -19.48 30.43
CA ASP A 386 -18.18 -19.68 30.61
C ASP A 386 -18.52 -20.90 31.47
N ALA A 387 -19.78 -20.96 31.91
CA ALA A 387 -20.32 -22.07 32.68
C ALA A 387 -20.45 -23.40 31.90
N SER A 388 -20.11 -23.44 30.60
CA SER A 388 -19.98 -24.69 29.84
C SER A 388 -18.56 -25.28 29.89
N GLY A 389 -17.61 -24.54 30.46
CA GLY A 389 -16.21 -24.95 30.60
C GLY A 389 -15.29 -24.51 29.45
N ALA A 390 -15.78 -23.75 28.48
CA ALA A 390 -14.91 -23.15 27.47
C ALA A 390 -14.15 -21.97 28.09
N CYS A 391 -12.81 -22.02 28.05
CA CYS A 391 -11.93 -21.04 28.67
C CYS A 391 -10.80 -20.62 27.74
N ALA A 392 -10.65 -19.32 27.47
CA ALA A 392 -9.51 -18.75 26.76
C ALA A 392 -8.76 -17.74 27.65
N ALA A 393 -7.43 -17.84 27.72
CA ALA A 393 -6.58 -16.93 28.49
C ALA A 393 -5.50 -16.25 27.63
N PHE A 394 -5.25 -14.98 27.90
CA PHE A 394 -4.22 -14.16 27.26
C PHE A 394 -3.23 -13.69 28.32
N LEU A 395 -2.03 -14.29 28.35
CA LEU A 395 -0.97 -13.96 29.31
C LEU A 395 0.01 -12.97 28.68
N ALA A 396 0.00 -11.72 29.13
CA ALA A 396 0.82 -10.65 28.56
C ALA A 396 2.02 -10.28 29.45
N ASN A 397 3.17 -10.04 28.81
CA ASN A 397 4.32 -9.39 29.41
C ASN A 397 4.58 -8.05 28.71
N MET A 398 4.36 -6.95 29.45
CA MET A 398 4.50 -5.57 28.97
C MET A 398 5.87 -4.95 29.29
N ASP A 399 6.77 -5.72 29.94
CA ASP A 399 8.18 -5.36 30.11
C ASP A 399 8.87 -5.34 28.73
N ASP A 400 9.51 -4.22 28.37
CA ASP A 400 10.13 -4.01 27.06
C ASP A 400 11.58 -4.53 26.97
N LYS A 401 12.11 -5.11 28.06
CA LYS A 401 13.50 -5.57 28.15
C LYS A 401 13.61 -7.01 28.63
N ASN A 402 12.82 -7.39 29.64
CA ASN A 402 13.02 -8.63 30.39
C ASN A 402 11.90 -9.65 30.14
N ASP A 403 12.31 -10.84 29.74
CA ASP A 403 11.50 -12.05 29.79
C ASP A 403 11.12 -12.38 31.25
N LYS A 404 9.96 -13.02 31.45
CA LYS A 404 9.45 -13.38 32.79
C LYS A 404 8.88 -14.78 32.81
N VAL A 405 9.07 -15.48 33.93
CA VAL A 405 8.28 -16.67 34.26
C VAL A 405 7.16 -16.24 35.21
N VAL A 406 5.92 -16.58 34.89
CA VAL A 406 4.72 -16.28 35.69
C VAL A 406 4.00 -17.56 36.11
N GLN A 407 3.26 -17.49 37.22
CA GLN A 407 2.37 -18.58 37.67
C GLN A 407 0.93 -18.28 37.24
N PHE A 408 0.29 -19.19 36.51
CA PHE A 408 -1.12 -19.10 36.16
C PHE A 408 -1.76 -20.50 36.27
N ARG A 409 -2.90 -20.62 36.98
CA ARG A 409 -3.57 -21.91 37.28
C ARG A 409 -2.59 -23.02 37.75
N HIS A 410 -1.66 -22.66 38.63
CA HIS A 410 -0.58 -23.53 39.16
C HIS A 410 0.44 -24.07 38.13
N VAL A 411 0.52 -23.46 36.95
CA VAL A 411 1.49 -23.79 35.90
C VAL A 411 2.43 -22.59 35.65
N SER A 412 3.71 -22.89 35.47
CA SER A 412 4.75 -21.92 35.10
C SER A 412 4.72 -21.63 33.60
N TYR A 413 4.58 -20.36 33.20
CA TYR A 413 4.66 -19.92 31.80
C TYR A 413 5.80 -18.94 31.59
N HIS A 414 6.63 -19.19 30.57
CA HIS A 414 7.66 -18.25 30.13
C HIS A 414 7.08 -17.27 29.09
N LEU A 415 7.11 -15.98 29.42
CA LEU A 415 6.64 -14.88 28.58
C LEU A 415 7.85 -14.02 28.16
N PRO A 416 8.27 -14.07 26.88
CA PRO A 416 9.25 -13.13 26.35
C PRO A 416 8.86 -11.66 26.61
N ALA A 417 9.84 -10.77 26.68
CA ALA A 417 9.62 -9.33 26.74
C ALA A 417 8.70 -8.86 25.60
N TRP A 418 7.79 -7.94 25.88
CA TRP A 418 6.84 -7.36 24.92
C TRP A 418 6.06 -8.42 24.11
N SER A 419 5.49 -9.41 24.80
CA SER A 419 4.77 -10.54 24.17
C SER A 419 3.43 -10.86 24.84
N VAL A 420 2.55 -11.54 24.10
CA VAL A 420 1.34 -12.18 24.62
C VAL A 420 1.36 -13.65 24.25
N SER A 421 1.17 -14.54 25.23
CA SER A 421 0.87 -15.96 25.04
C SER A 421 -0.65 -16.18 25.06
N ILE A 422 -1.18 -16.91 24.09
CA ILE A 422 -2.61 -17.21 23.95
C ILE A 422 -2.85 -18.70 24.23
N LEU A 423 -3.79 -18.97 25.15
CA LEU A 423 -4.15 -20.30 25.63
C LEU A 423 -5.66 -20.54 25.37
N PRO A 424 -6.06 -21.16 24.24
CA PRO A 424 -7.47 -21.37 23.86
C PRO A 424 -8.27 -22.31 24.77
N ASP A 425 -7.60 -22.97 25.71
CA ASP A 425 -8.15 -23.89 26.73
C ASP A 425 -7.74 -23.47 28.16
N CYS A 426 -7.19 -22.26 28.34
CA CYS A 426 -6.58 -21.77 29.58
C CYS A 426 -5.45 -22.64 30.18
N LYS A 427 -4.82 -23.53 29.39
CA LYS A 427 -3.79 -24.48 29.86
C LYS A 427 -2.59 -24.60 28.92
N ASN A 428 -2.81 -24.73 27.61
CA ASN A 428 -1.77 -24.96 26.63
C ASN A 428 -1.52 -23.69 25.80
N VAL A 429 -0.26 -23.24 25.72
CA VAL A 429 0.10 -22.12 24.84
C VAL A 429 0.03 -22.58 23.40
N ALA A 430 -0.92 -22.02 22.64
CA ALA A 430 -1.06 -22.28 21.20
C ALA A 430 -0.28 -21.27 20.36
N PHE A 431 -0.05 -20.06 20.88
CA PHE A 431 0.72 -19.01 20.20
C PHE A 431 1.41 -18.09 21.21
N ASN A 432 2.58 -17.56 20.85
CA ASN A 432 3.16 -16.40 21.53
C ASN A 432 3.65 -15.39 20.49
N THR A 433 3.31 -14.12 20.69
CA THR A 433 3.53 -13.08 19.66
C THR A 433 4.99 -12.79 19.35
N ALA A 434 5.92 -13.11 20.25
CA ALA A 434 7.37 -12.95 20.03
C ALA A 434 8.05 -14.22 19.48
N LYS A 435 7.36 -15.36 19.43
CA LYS A 435 7.89 -16.63 18.92
C LYS A 435 7.42 -16.86 17.48
N VAL A 436 8.18 -16.34 16.52
CA VAL A 436 7.95 -16.58 15.09
C VAL A 436 8.34 -18.01 14.73
N GLY A 437 7.41 -18.78 14.16
CA GLY A 437 7.63 -20.18 13.74
C GLY A 437 7.60 -20.42 12.22
N CYS A 438 7.06 -19.47 11.46
CA CYS A 438 7.00 -19.55 10.00
C CYS A 438 8.31 -19.10 9.33
N GLN A 439 8.55 -19.58 8.11
CA GLN A 439 9.71 -19.17 7.32
C GLN A 439 9.78 -17.65 7.07
N THR A 440 10.98 -17.16 6.75
CA THR A 440 11.24 -15.88 6.08
C THR A 440 11.55 -16.15 4.61
N SER A 441 11.09 -15.30 3.68
CA SER A 441 11.37 -15.48 2.24
C SER A 441 12.43 -14.49 1.75
N ILE A 442 13.43 -14.99 1.02
CA ILE A 442 14.44 -14.18 0.36
C ILE A 442 13.88 -13.70 -0.98
N VAL A 443 13.59 -12.41 -1.11
CA VAL A 443 12.98 -11.80 -2.31
C VAL A 443 13.99 -10.94 -3.05
N ASN A 444 14.24 -11.26 -4.32
CA ASN A 444 15.19 -10.58 -5.20
C ASN A 444 14.51 -9.93 -6.41
N MET A 445 15.10 -8.83 -6.89
CA MET A 445 14.68 -8.12 -8.11
C MET A 445 15.64 -8.50 -9.25
N ALA A 446 15.37 -9.62 -9.91
CA ALA A 446 16.22 -10.17 -10.97
C ALA A 446 16.14 -9.29 -12.24
N PRO A 447 17.26 -8.67 -12.69
CA PRO A 447 17.25 -7.76 -13.84
C PRO A 447 17.02 -8.49 -15.17
N LEU A 448 16.41 -7.79 -16.12
CA LEU A 448 16.16 -8.23 -17.49
C LEU A 448 16.34 -7.03 -18.45
N ASP A 449 17.20 -7.19 -19.45
CA ASP A 449 17.43 -6.17 -20.47
C ASP A 449 16.19 -5.93 -21.36
N LEU A 450 16.03 -4.71 -21.86
CA LEU A 450 14.91 -4.35 -22.73
C LEU A 450 15.17 -4.84 -24.17
N HIS A 451 14.54 -5.95 -24.54
CA HIS A 451 14.65 -6.52 -25.88
C HIS A 451 13.66 -5.89 -26.89
N PRO A 452 14.10 -5.63 -28.14
CA PRO A 452 13.23 -5.12 -29.20
C PRO A 452 12.31 -6.22 -29.76
N THR A 453 11.05 -5.89 -30.03
CA THR A 453 10.06 -6.86 -30.51
C THR A 453 10.45 -7.54 -31.83
N ALA A 454 10.34 -8.88 -31.87
CA ALA A 454 10.72 -9.74 -33.00
C ALA A 454 9.99 -9.45 -34.34
N SER A 455 8.90 -8.68 -34.33
CA SER A 455 8.21 -8.19 -35.54
C SER A 455 8.80 -6.89 -36.11
N SER A 456 9.92 -6.40 -35.56
CA SER A 456 10.66 -5.25 -36.11
C SER A 456 11.24 -5.59 -37.49
N PRO A 457 11.11 -4.72 -38.52
CA PRO A 457 11.56 -5.01 -39.89
C PRO A 457 13.10 -4.98 -40.07
N LYS A 458 13.89 -4.87 -39.01
CA LYS A 458 15.36 -4.90 -39.04
C LYS A 458 15.87 -6.00 -38.09
N ARG A 459 16.05 -7.21 -38.63
CA ARG A 459 16.38 -8.42 -37.85
C ARG A 459 17.79 -8.41 -37.21
N ASP A 460 18.71 -7.60 -37.72
CA ASP A 460 20.13 -7.66 -37.35
C ASP A 460 20.55 -6.73 -36.20
N ILE A 461 19.62 -5.93 -35.64
CA ILE A 461 19.93 -4.93 -34.62
C ILE A 461 19.71 -5.49 -33.20
N LYS A 462 20.80 -5.81 -32.50
CA LYS A 462 20.77 -6.26 -31.09
C LYS A 462 20.36 -5.18 -30.08
N SER A 463 20.42 -3.90 -30.45
CA SER A 463 20.11 -2.76 -29.59
C SER A 463 18.67 -2.26 -29.76
N LEU A 464 18.08 -1.74 -28.68
CA LEU A 464 16.75 -1.16 -28.70
C LEU A 464 16.73 0.13 -29.53
N GLN A 465 15.87 0.19 -30.55
CA GLN A 465 15.64 1.40 -31.33
C GLN A 465 14.79 2.38 -30.50
N TRP A 466 15.33 3.57 -30.25
CA TRP A 466 14.63 4.63 -29.53
C TRP A 466 14.02 5.65 -30.50
N GLU A 467 13.00 6.33 -30.02
CA GLU A 467 12.40 7.53 -30.56
C GLU A 467 12.45 8.62 -29.48
N VAL A 468 12.83 9.84 -29.87
CA VAL A 468 13.13 10.93 -28.94
C VAL A 468 12.38 12.19 -29.35
N PHE A 469 11.75 12.84 -28.38
CA PHE A 469 11.21 14.20 -28.53
C PHE A 469 11.79 15.09 -27.43
N LYS A 470 12.52 16.14 -27.81
CA LYS A 470 13.12 17.09 -26.88
C LYS A 470 12.15 18.25 -26.63
N GLU A 471 11.77 18.39 -25.37
CA GLU A 471 10.82 19.38 -24.87
C GLU A 471 11.44 20.79 -24.89
N THR A 472 10.62 21.83 -25.10
CA THR A 472 11.12 23.22 -25.14
C THR A 472 11.07 23.85 -23.76
N ALA A 473 12.24 24.22 -23.21
CA ALA A 473 12.32 24.97 -21.96
C ALA A 473 11.72 26.38 -22.10
N GLY A 474 10.95 26.80 -21.09
CA GLY A 474 10.24 28.08 -21.07
C GLY A 474 8.90 28.04 -21.80
N VAL A 475 8.53 29.13 -22.46
CA VAL A 475 7.29 29.21 -23.23
C VAL A 475 7.41 28.38 -24.51
N TRP A 476 6.68 27.27 -24.57
CA TRP A 476 6.47 26.50 -25.79
C TRP A 476 5.21 26.98 -26.52
N GLY A 477 5.32 27.24 -27.82
CA GLY A 477 4.23 27.80 -28.63
C GLY A 477 3.86 29.22 -28.21
N VAL A 478 2.56 29.46 -27.97
CA VAL A 478 2.02 30.73 -27.48
C VAL A 478 1.89 30.67 -25.95
N ALA A 479 2.26 31.75 -25.25
CA ALA A 479 2.06 31.86 -23.80
C ALA A 479 0.57 31.84 -23.42
N ASP A 480 0.24 31.30 -22.25
CA ASP A 480 -1.15 31.24 -21.79
C ASP A 480 -1.60 32.60 -21.21
N PHE A 481 -0.69 33.31 -20.53
CA PHE A 481 -0.86 34.70 -20.09
C PHE A 481 0.48 35.30 -19.60
N THR A 482 0.50 36.62 -19.36
CA THR A 482 1.58 37.36 -18.69
C THR A 482 1.00 38.17 -17.53
N LYS A 483 1.71 38.25 -16.41
CA LYS A 483 1.30 39.00 -15.22
C LYS A 483 2.51 39.56 -14.48
N ASN A 484 2.37 40.73 -13.86
CA ASN A 484 3.37 41.23 -12.90
C ASN A 484 3.28 40.45 -11.59
N GLY A 485 4.42 39.95 -11.12
CA GLY A 485 4.52 39.08 -9.95
C GLY A 485 4.02 37.64 -10.16
N PHE A 486 4.15 36.84 -9.10
CA PHE A 486 3.84 35.41 -9.13
C PHE A 486 2.34 35.10 -9.08
N VAL A 487 1.97 33.98 -9.70
CA VAL A 487 0.71 33.26 -9.46
C VAL A 487 0.97 32.00 -8.63
N ASP A 488 -0.04 31.55 -7.90
CA ASP A 488 -0.02 30.25 -7.25
C ASP A 488 -0.08 29.12 -8.28
N HIS A 489 0.75 28.09 -8.09
CA HIS A 489 0.83 26.95 -9.01
C HIS A 489 -0.49 26.19 -9.08
N ILE A 490 -1.08 25.82 -7.95
CA ILE A 490 -2.25 24.92 -7.88
C ILE A 490 -3.47 25.63 -8.45
N ASN A 491 -3.68 26.90 -8.11
CA ASN A 491 -4.75 27.71 -8.68
C ASN A 491 -4.65 27.84 -10.22
N THR A 492 -3.41 27.86 -10.75
CA THR A 492 -3.14 28.02 -12.18
C THR A 492 -3.25 26.70 -12.96
N THR A 493 -2.66 25.61 -12.48
CA THR A 493 -2.68 24.30 -13.18
C THR A 493 -3.95 23.50 -12.90
N LYS A 494 -4.66 23.79 -11.80
CA LYS A 494 -5.85 23.08 -11.32
C LYS A 494 -5.66 21.57 -11.16
N ASP A 495 -4.43 21.16 -10.84
CA ASP A 495 -3.98 19.77 -10.79
C ASP A 495 -4.20 18.98 -12.11
N ALA A 496 -4.28 19.67 -13.25
CA ALA A 496 -4.38 19.02 -14.57
C ALA A 496 -3.02 18.49 -15.08
N THR A 497 -1.92 19.01 -14.53
CA THR A 497 -0.52 18.70 -14.85
C THR A 497 0.32 18.94 -13.59
N ASP A 498 1.47 18.27 -13.48
CA ASP A 498 2.45 18.57 -12.42
C ASP A 498 3.21 19.89 -12.67
N TYR A 499 3.17 20.44 -13.89
CA TYR A 499 4.16 21.40 -14.39
C TYR A 499 3.59 22.81 -14.65
N LEU A 500 4.31 23.84 -14.21
CA LEU A 500 4.02 25.24 -14.54
C LEU A 500 5.31 26.02 -14.83
N TRP A 501 5.38 26.64 -16.00
CA TRP A 501 6.47 27.53 -16.39
C TRP A 501 6.22 28.96 -15.95
N TYR A 502 7.24 29.54 -15.32
CA TYR A 502 7.37 30.96 -14.99
C TYR A 502 8.56 31.50 -15.79
N THR A 503 8.32 32.29 -16.83
CA THR A 503 9.40 32.84 -17.70
C THR A 503 9.48 34.36 -17.61
N THR A 504 10.65 34.92 -17.33
CA THR A 504 10.94 36.36 -17.42
C THR A 504 12.26 36.59 -18.15
N SER A 505 12.70 37.85 -18.25
CA SER A 505 14.00 38.18 -18.85
C SER A 505 14.69 39.34 -18.13
N ILE A 506 16.00 39.19 -17.93
CA ILE A 506 16.89 40.20 -17.37
C ILE A 506 17.80 40.75 -18.47
N PHE A 507 18.11 42.05 -18.44
CA PHE A 507 19.12 42.65 -19.32
C PHE A 507 20.46 42.74 -18.58
N VAL A 508 21.56 42.53 -19.30
CA VAL A 508 22.92 42.52 -18.75
C VAL A 508 23.81 43.43 -19.59
N HIS A 509 24.43 44.41 -18.94
CA HIS A 509 25.35 45.34 -19.58
C HIS A 509 26.71 44.67 -19.87
N ALA A 510 27.43 45.10 -20.92
CA ALA A 510 28.72 44.50 -21.31
C ALA A 510 29.87 44.87 -20.34
N GLU A 511 29.57 45.76 -19.41
CA GLU A 511 30.44 46.31 -18.39
C GLU A 511 30.38 45.50 -17.09
N GLU A 512 29.46 44.54 -16.94
CA GLU A 512 29.31 43.72 -15.73
C GLU A 512 30.54 42.83 -15.48
N ASP A 513 31.02 42.78 -14.24
CA ASP A 513 32.32 42.17 -13.92
C ASP A 513 32.31 40.64 -14.06
N PHE A 514 31.17 39.99 -13.81
CA PHE A 514 31.01 38.55 -14.01
C PHE A 514 31.12 38.12 -15.48
N LEU A 515 30.88 39.02 -16.46
CA LEU A 515 31.15 38.73 -17.87
C LEU A 515 32.66 38.75 -18.20
N ARG A 516 33.48 39.34 -17.33
CA ARG A 516 34.94 39.48 -17.45
C ARG A 516 35.68 38.50 -16.54
N ASN A 517 35.01 37.42 -16.11
CA ASN A 517 35.46 36.44 -15.14
C ASN A 517 35.85 37.03 -13.76
N ARG A 518 35.31 38.19 -13.40
CA ARG A 518 35.52 38.85 -12.09
C ARG A 518 34.26 38.70 -11.24
N GLY A 519 34.18 37.58 -10.54
CA GLY A 519 33.00 37.19 -9.76
C GLY A 519 31.96 36.39 -10.57
N THR A 520 30.79 36.17 -9.98
CA THR A 520 29.77 35.26 -10.53
C THR A 520 28.38 35.80 -10.22
N ALA A 521 27.47 35.77 -11.20
CA ALA A 521 26.06 36.08 -10.98
C ALA A 521 25.37 34.93 -10.23
N MET A 522 24.69 35.24 -9.12
CA MET A 522 24.05 34.27 -8.24
C MET A 522 22.53 34.47 -8.25
N LEU A 523 21.78 33.45 -8.67
CA LEU A 523 20.33 33.40 -8.57
C LEU A 523 19.93 32.83 -7.20
N PHE A 524 19.03 33.51 -6.50
CA PHE A 524 18.37 33.04 -5.30
C PHE A 524 16.88 32.88 -5.56
N VAL A 525 16.31 31.75 -5.14
CA VAL A 525 14.87 31.47 -5.28
C VAL A 525 14.32 30.87 -4.00
N GLU A 526 13.14 31.34 -3.61
CA GLU A 526 12.32 30.77 -2.54
C GLU A 526 10.99 30.28 -3.14
N SER A 527 10.49 29.15 -2.64
CA SER A 527 9.31 28.47 -3.17
C SER A 527 8.49 27.83 -2.05
N LYS A 528 7.16 27.89 -2.18
CA LYS A 528 6.24 27.08 -1.37
C LYS A 528 6.36 25.57 -1.65
N GLY A 529 6.96 25.22 -2.79
CA GLY A 529 7.23 23.85 -3.20
C GLY A 529 6.73 23.53 -4.62
N HIS A 530 6.77 22.26 -5.04
CA HIS A 530 7.36 21.11 -4.35
C HIS A 530 8.78 20.84 -4.89
N THR A 531 8.98 20.95 -6.20
CA THR A 531 10.31 20.99 -6.83
C THR A 531 10.39 22.11 -7.86
N MET A 532 11.60 22.45 -8.30
CA MET A 532 11.84 23.45 -9.34
C MET A 532 13.12 23.16 -10.14
N HIS A 533 13.07 23.41 -11.44
CA HIS A 533 14.23 23.44 -12.33
C HIS A 533 14.44 24.85 -12.90
N VAL A 534 15.68 25.33 -12.90
CA VAL A 534 16.06 26.66 -13.38
C VAL A 534 16.73 26.54 -14.74
N PHE A 535 16.13 27.15 -15.75
CA PHE A 535 16.71 27.28 -17.09
C PHE A 535 17.11 28.74 -17.34
N ILE A 536 18.37 28.95 -17.75
CA ILE A 536 18.88 30.24 -18.20
C ILE A 536 19.23 30.11 -19.68
N ASN A 537 18.65 30.95 -20.54
CA ASN A 537 18.80 30.87 -21.99
C ASN A 537 18.58 29.43 -22.53
N LYS A 538 17.51 28.77 -22.06
CA LYS A 538 17.12 27.38 -22.36
C LYS A 538 18.10 26.27 -21.95
N LYS A 539 19.13 26.57 -21.16
CA LYS A 539 20.02 25.57 -20.53
C LYS A 539 19.68 25.40 -19.05
N LEU A 540 19.53 24.15 -18.57
CA LEU A 540 19.40 23.87 -17.14
C LEU A 540 20.63 24.40 -16.40
N GLN A 541 20.43 25.03 -15.25
CA GLN A 541 21.49 25.50 -14.35
C GLN A 541 21.40 24.84 -12.98
N ALA A 542 20.19 24.66 -12.44
CA ALA A 542 19.97 24.12 -11.11
C ALA A 542 18.64 23.37 -10.99
N SER A 543 18.57 22.49 -9.99
CA SER A 543 17.36 21.78 -9.57
C SER A 543 17.26 21.84 -8.05
N ALA A 544 16.06 22.07 -7.51
CA ALA A 544 15.82 22.18 -6.07
C ALA A 544 14.45 21.60 -5.68
N SER A 545 14.29 21.26 -4.40
CA SER A 545 13.10 20.58 -3.88
C SER A 545 12.98 20.66 -2.36
N GLY A 546 11.74 20.54 -1.86
CA GLY A 546 11.48 20.21 -0.45
C GLY A 546 12.14 18.89 0.00
N ASN A 547 12.21 18.65 1.31
CA ASN A 547 12.97 17.54 1.89
C ASN A 547 12.23 16.18 1.90
N GLY A 548 10.97 16.14 1.45
CA GLY A 548 10.10 14.95 1.50
C GLY A 548 8.97 15.07 2.51
N THR A 549 9.19 15.79 3.62
CA THR A 549 8.18 16.08 4.65
C THR A 549 7.72 17.55 4.61
N VAL A 550 8.66 18.46 4.31
CA VAL A 550 8.45 19.91 4.19
C VAL A 550 8.55 20.27 2.69
N PRO A 551 7.47 20.73 2.04
CA PRO A 551 7.48 21.03 0.61
C PRO A 551 8.17 22.37 0.27
N GLN A 552 8.21 23.32 1.20
CA GLN A 552 8.85 24.62 1.02
C GLN A 552 10.37 24.49 0.94
N PHE A 553 11.02 25.31 0.11
CA PHE A 553 12.48 25.36 0.04
C PHE A 553 12.99 26.74 -0.42
N LYS A 554 14.26 27.01 -0.11
CA LYS A 554 15.04 28.12 -0.65
C LYS A 554 16.42 27.64 -1.07
N PHE A 555 16.96 28.21 -2.15
CA PHE A 555 18.29 27.87 -2.64
C PHE A 555 18.96 29.06 -3.33
N GLY A 556 20.29 29.01 -3.40
CA GLY A 556 21.12 29.89 -4.22
C GLY A 556 21.96 29.07 -5.19
N THR A 557 22.19 29.57 -6.40
CA THR A 557 22.99 28.90 -7.44
C THR A 557 23.72 29.92 -8.31
N PRO A 558 24.96 29.64 -8.76
CA PRO A 558 25.57 30.41 -9.84
C PRO A 558 24.77 30.23 -11.13
N ILE A 559 24.73 31.27 -11.98
CA ILE A 559 24.07 31.25 -13.29
C ILE A 559 24.93 31.86 -14.40
N ALA A 560 24.96 31.20 -15.56
CA ALA A 560 25.67 31.67 -16.75
C ALA A 560 24.83 32.68 -17.56
N LEU A 561 25.09 33.97 -17.32
CA LEU A 561 24.54 35.08 -18.10
C LEU A 561 25.49 35.49 -19.23
N LYS A 562 24.92 36.06 -20.30
CA LYS A 562 25.63 36.73 -21.42
C LYS A 562 25.29 38.21 -21.46
N ALA A 563 26.03 39.03 -22.22
CA ALA A 563 25.62 40.40 -22.50
C ALA A 563 24.27 40.45 -23.24
N GLY A 564 23.51 41.53 -23.00
CA GLY A 564 22.19 41.76 -23.58
C GLY A 564 21.06 41.04 -22.84
N LYS A 565 20.00 40.65 -23.59
CA LYS A 565 18.81 40.00 -23.02
C LYS A 565 19.08 38.52 -22.69
N ASN A 566 18.79 38.14 -21.45
CA ASN A 566 18.83 36.77 -20.95
C ASN A 566 17.42 36.30 -20.58
N GLU A 567 17.07 35.08 -20.95
CA GLU A 567 15.82 34.42 -20.56
C GLU A 567 16.03 33.65 -19.24
N ILE A 568 15.12 33.82 -18.28
CA ILE A 568 15.05 33.05 -17.03
C ILE A 568 13.72 32.31 -17.01
N ALA A 569 13.77 30.99 -17.15
CA ALA A 569 12.59 30.13 -17.14
C ALA A 569 12.67 29.15 -15.96
N LEU A 570 11.75 29.30 -15.00
CA LEU A 570 11.59 28.41 -13.86
C LEU A 570 10.47 27.41 -14.17
N LEU A 571 10.79 26.12 -14.19
CA LEU A 571 9.79 25.06 -14.19
C LEU A 571 9.46 24.73 -12.75
N SER A 572 8.31 25.19 -12.25
CA SER A 572 7.77 24.80 -10.95
C SER A 572 7.01 23.48 -11.10
N MET A 573 7.12 22.60 -10.11
CA MET A 573 6.38 21.34 -10.08
C MET A 573 5.70 21.06 -8.74
N THR A 574 4.51 20.47 -8.82
CA THR A 574 3.91 19.70 -7.73
C THR A 574 4.35 18.24 -7.78
N VAL A 575 4.22 17.52 -6.67
CA VAL A 575 4.54 16.08 -6.55
C VAL A 575 3.42 15.42 -5.76
N GLY A 576 2.20 15.50 -6.32
CA GLY A 576 0.95 15.35 -5.58
C GLY A 576 0.70 16.51 -4.61
N LEU A 577 -0.52 16.60 -4.08
CA LEU A 577 -1.02 17.68 -3.22
C LEU A 577 -1.19 17.23 -1.76
N GLN A 578 -1.26 18.20 -0.85
CA GLN A 578 -1.45 18.00 0.60
C GLN A 578 -2.67 17.14 0.92
N THR A 579 -2.52 16.15 1.81
CA THR A 579 -3.52 15.07 1.99
C THR A 579 -4.31 15.12 3.28
N ALA A 580 -3.80 15.81 4.30
CA ALA A 580 -4.45 15.98 5.59
C ALA A 580 -4.06 17.33 6.22
N GLY A 581 -4.81 17.75 7.24
CA GLY A 581 -4.70 19.05 7.88
C GLY A 581 -6.06 19.71 8.13
N ALA A 582 -6.02 20.84 8.84
CA ALA A 582 -7.07 21.85 8.80
C ALA A 582 -6.71 22.90 7.75
N PHE A 583 -7.70 23.46 7.03
CA PHE A 583 -7.50 24.49 5.99
C PHE A 583 -6.49 24.11 4.89
N TYR A 584 -6.28 22.81 4.67
CA TYR A 584 -5.21 22.30 3.81
C TYR A 584 -5.45 22.60 2.31
N GLU A 585 -6.68 22.92 1.93
CA GLU A 585 -7.04 23.35 0.59
C GLU A 585 -6.46 24.73 0.22
N TRP A 586 -5.99 25.52 1.19
CA TRP A 586 -5.35 26.82 0.98
C TRP A 586 -3.82 26.74 0.93
N ILE A 587 -3.24 25.54 1.03
CA ILE A 587 -1.79 25.31 0.96
C ILE A 587 -1.34 25.33 -0.51
N GLY A 588 -1.00 26.53 -0.97
CA GLY A 588 -0.50 26.82 -2.31
C GLY A 588 0.94 26.36 -2.59
N ALA A 589 1.36 26.44 -3.86
CA ALA A 589 2.68 26.02 -4.33
C ALA A 589 3.29 27.01 -5.36
N GLY A 590 4.58 26.84 -5.70
CA GLY A 590 5.30 27.74 -6.61
C GLY A 590 6.19 28.81 -5.93
N PRO A 591 6.93 29.61 -6.73
CA PRO A 591 7.88 30.61 -6.24
C PRO A 591 7.22 31.74 -5.44
N THR A 592 7.97 32.27 -4.47
CA THR A 592 7.60 33.44 -3.65
C THR A 592 8.60 34.58 -3.73
N SER A 593 9.86 34.31 -4.09
CA SER A 593 10.95 35.29 -4.16
C SER A 593 11.95 34.82 -5.22
N VAL A 594 12.40 35.71 -6.11
CA VAL A 594 13.44 35.44 -7.12
C VAL A 594 14.33 36.67 -7.24
N LYS A 595 15.63 36.53 -6.93
CA LYS A 595 16.59 37.63 -6.92
C LYS A 595 17.91 37.22 -7.57
N VAL A 596 18.59 38.16 -8.23
CA VAL A 596 19.92 37.94 -8.82
C VAL A 596 20.92 38.90 -8.21
N ALA A 597 21.98 38.38 -7.59
CA ALA A 597 23.09 39.15 -7.04
C ALA A 597 24.33 39.08 -7.95
N GLY A 598 25.23 40.05 -7.81
CA GLY A 598 26.50 40.12 -8.54
C GLY A 598 26.55 41.20 -9.63
N PHE A 599 25.47 41.94 -9.85
CA PHE A 599 25.47 43.13 -10.71
C PHE A 599 26.15 44.30 -10.01
N LYS A 600 26.71 45.24 -10.78
CA LYS A 600 27.27 46.50 -10.26
C LYS A 600 26.25 47.37 -9.52
N SER A 601 24.97 47.25 -9.86
CA SER A 601 23.85 47.88 -9.15
C SER A 601 23.39 47.11 -7.90
N GLY A 602 24.09 46.05 -7.48
CA GLY A 602 23.76 45.23 -6.32
C GLY A 602 22.87 44.02 -6.65
N ILE A 603 21.69 43.96 -6.04
CA ILE A 603 20.74 42.84 -6.20
C ILE A 603 19.56 43.28 -7.07
N VAL A 604 19.33 42.55 -8.16
CA VAL A 604 18.13 42.71 -9.01
C VAL A 604 17.02 41.80 -8.48
N ASP A 605 15.94 42.39 -7.96
CA ASP A 605 14.78 41.65 -7.49
C ASP A 605 13.77 41.46 -8.63
N LEU A 606 13.49 40.20 -9.00
CA LEU A 606 12.57 39.84 -10.08
C LEU A 606 11.19 39.44 -9.56
N THR A 607 10.97 39.46 -8.24
CA THR A 607 9.73 39.00 -7.58
C THR A 607 8.48 39.75 -8.06
N ALA A 608 8.60 41.04 -8.39
CA ALA A 608 7.50 41.88 -8.90
C ALA A 608 7.53 42.10 -10.43
N SER A 609 8.50 41.51 -11.15
CA SER A 609 8.65 41.70 -12.59
C SER A 609 7.50 41.10 -13.40
N ALA A 610 7.43 41.42 -14.69
CA ALA A 610 6.53 40.73 -15.62
C ALA A 610 6.99 39.28 -15.83
N TRP A 611 6.13 38.33 -15.45
CA TRP A 611 6.31 36.89 -15.67
C TRP A 611 5.30 36.40 -16.70
N THR A 612 5.77 35.59 -17.64
CA THR A 612 5.01 34.97 -18.72
C THR A 612 4.86 33.47 -18.46
N TYR A 613 3.66 32.96 -18.62
CA TYR A 613 3.24 31.68 -18.08
C TYR A 613 2.93 30.65 -19.17
N LYS A 614 3.29 29.39 -18.90
CA LYS A 614 2.88 28.25 -19.73
C LYS A 614 2.52 27.04 -18.85
N ILE A 615 1.28 26.57 -18.97
CA ILE A 615 0.72 25.48 -18.18
C ILE A 615 1.10 24.15 -18.85
N GLY A 616 1.73 23.25 -18.10
CA GLY A 616 2.10 21.92 -18.58
C GLY A 616 3.27 21.89 -19.57
N LEU A 617 3.46 20.73 -20.16
CA LEU A 617 4.50 20.45 -21.15
C LEU A 617 3.93 20.34 -22.57
N GLN A 618 4.75 20.63 -23.58
CA GLN A 618 4.41 20.46 -24.99
C GLN A 618 4.09 18.99 -25.30
N GLY A 619 4.83 18.04 -24.71
CA GLY A 619 4.53 16.61 -24.84
C GLY A 619 3.21 16.17 -24.19
N GLU A 620 2.82 16.79 -23.06
CA GLU A 620 1.51 16.56 -22.44
C GLU A 620 0.37 17.14 -23.30
N HIS A 621 0.54 18.36 -23.80
CA HIS A 621 -0.42 19.04 -24.66
C HIS A 621 -0.65 18.30 -25.98
N LEU A 622 0.43 17.81 -26.60
CA LEU A 622 0.40 16.95 -27.79
C LEU A 622 -0.06 15.50 -27.48
N ARG A 623 -0.28 15.16 -26.20
CA ARG A 623 -0.76 13.85 -25.71
C ARG A 623 0.06 12.67 -26.24
N ILE A 624 1.37 12.84 -26.36
CA ILE A 624 2.28 11.92 -27.07
C ILE A 624 2.41 10.55 -26.38
N GLN A 625 2.07 10.50 -25.08
CA GLN A 625 1.99 9.32 -24.25
C GLN A 625 0.70 8.49 -24.44
N LYS A 626 -0.27 8.96 -25.24
CA LYS A 626 -1.53 8.25 -25.51
C LYS A 626 -1.47 7.47 -26.83
N SER A 627 -2.08 6.29 -26.83
CA SER A 627 -1.93 5.24 -27.86
C SER A 627 -2.25 5.66 -29.29
N TYR A 628 -3.10 6.68 -29.49
CA TYR A 628 -3.48 7.20 -30.81
C TYR A 628 -2.48 8.21 -31.40
N ASN A 629 -1.65 8.87 -30.58
CA ASN A 629 -0.67 9.88 -31.02
C ASN A 629 0.76 9.33 -31.16
N LEU A 630 0.95 8.02 -31.01
CA LEU A 630 2.26 7.36 -31.04
C LEU A 630 3.02 7.56 -32.36
N ASN A 631 2.32 7.74 -33.48
CA ASN A 631 2.91 7.88 -34.82
C ASN A 631 3.06 9.36 -35.26
N SER A 632 3.04 10.30 -34.30
CA SER A 632 3.24 11.73 -34.59
C SER A 632 4.65 12.02 -35.12
N LYS A 633 4.77 12.89 -36.14
CA LYS A 633 6.03 13.25 -36.82
C LYS A 633 7.04 14.04 -35.96
N ILE A 634 6.74 14.25 -34.69
CA ILE A 634 7.59 14.93 -33.69
C ILE A 634 8.72 14.03 -33.14
N TRP A 635 8.59 12.71 -33.28
CA TRP A 635 9.55 11.74 -32.76
C TRP A 635 10.74 11.59 -33.71
N ALA A 636 11.95 11.86 -33.21
CA ALA A 636 13.20 11.61 -33.92
C ALA A 636 13.75 10.22 -33.58
N PRO A 637 13.86 9.27 -34.55
CA PRO A 637 14.41 7.95 -34.28
C PRO A 637 15.93 8.00 -34.10
N THR A 638 16.47 7.31 -33.10
CA THR A 638 17.91 7.17 -32.85
C THR A 638 18.25 5.82 -32.20
N SER A 639 19.39 5.23 -32.58
CA SER A 639 20.00 4.09 -31.90
C SER A 639 20.85 4.50 -30.68
N GLN A 640 21.14 5.79 -30.54
CA GLN A 640 21.85 6.40 -29.42
C GLN A 640 20.97 7.54 -28.85
N PRO A 641 20.07 7.26 -27.89
CA PRO A 641 19.30 8.31 -27.23
C PRO A 641 20.24 9.25 -26.45
N PRO A 642 19.94 10.56 -26.40
CA PRO A 642 20.78 11.52 -25.67
C PRO A 642 20.78 11.20 -24.18
N LYS A 643 21.95 11.25 -23.56
CA LYS A 643 22.17 10.98 -22.14
C LYS A 643 22.35 12.29 -21.38
N GLN A 644 21.91 12.34 -20.12
CA GLN A 644 22.01 13.51 -19.25
C GLN A 644 21.39 14.80 -19.87
N GLN A 645 20.37 14.63 -20.72
CA GLN A 645 19.66 15.72 -21.40
C GLN A 645 18.33 15.99 -20.66
N PRO A 646 18.20 17.14 -19.95
CA PRO A 646 16.96 17.53 -19.29
C PRO A 646 15.80 17.68 -20.28
N LEU A 647 14.57 17.50 -19.79
CA LEU A 647 13.31 17.63 -20.51
C LEU A 647 13.30 16.81 -21.83
N THR A 648 13.40 15.49 -21.71
CA THR A 648 13.40 14.58 -22.85
C THR A 648 12.31 13.54 -22.71
N TRP A 649 11.52 13.38 -23.77
CA TRP A 649 10.64 12.23 -23.94
C TRP A 649 11.36 11.15 -24.73
N TYR A 650 11.38 9.95 -24.17
CA TYR A 650 11.91 8.74 -24.79
C TYR A 650 10.75 7.77 -25.05
N LYS A 651 10.75 7.13 -26.22
CA LYS A 651 9.81 6.09 -26.65
C LYS A 651 10.60 4.90 -27.17
N ALA A 652 10.18 3.69 -26.80
CA ALA A 652 10.71 2.44 -27.34
C ALA A 652 9.61 1.38 -27.47
N VAL A 653 9.83 0.40 -28.34
CA VAL A 653 8.97 -0.78 -28.50
C VAL A 653 9.71 -2.00 -27.95
N VAL A 654 9.17 -2.57 -26.86
CA VAL A 654 9.78 -3.65 -26.09
C VAL A 654 8.90 -4.89 -26.05
N ASP A 655 9.51 -6.05 -25.84
CA ASP A 655 8.77 -7.27 -25.54
C ASP A 655 8.34 -7.34 -24.06
N ALA A 656 7.35 -8.18 -23.79
CA ALA A 656 6.93 -8.48 -22.43
C ALA A 656 7.94 -9.42 -21.76
N PRO A 657 8.30 -9.22 -20.48
CA PRO A 657 9.11 -10.19 -19.74
C PRO A 657 8.47 -11.59 -19.75
N PRO A 658 9.27 -12.67 -19.78
CA PRO A 658 8.75 -14.03 -19.69
C PRO A 658 8.15 -14.31 -18.30
N GLY A 659 7.47 -15.45 -18.16
CA GLY A 659 6.93 -15.92 -16.88
C GLY A 659 5.71 -15.15 -16.38
N ASN A 660 5.36 -15.37 -15.11
CA ASN A 660 4.19 -14.81 -14.42
C ASN A 660 4.58 -13.90 -13.23
N GLU A 661 5.86 -13.92 -12.83
CA GLU A 661 6.40 -13.21 -11.67
C GLU A 661 6.21 -11.69 -11.81
N PRO A 662 5.95 -10.93 -10.74
CA PRO A 662 5.71 -9.49 -10.86
C PRO A 662 6.89 -8.72 -11.47
N VAL A 663 6.58 -7.62 -12.16
CA VAL A 663 7.56 -6.84 -12.94
C VAL A 663 7.65 -5.41 -12.42
N ALA A 664 8.86 -4.85 -12.44
CA ALA A 664 9.12 -3.43 -12.28
C ALA A 664 9.99 -2.89 -13.43
N LEU A 665 10.01 -1.57 -13.62
CA LEU A 665 11.14 -0.88 -14.25
C LEU A 665 12.21 -0.58 -13.19
N ASP A 666 13.47 -0.87 -13.48
CA ASP A 666 14.62 -0.36 -12.74
C ASP A 666 15.03 1.00 -13.33
N MET A 667 14.86 2.05 -12.53
CA MET A 667 15.09 3.44 -12.96
C MET A 667 16.33 4.05 -12.31
N ILE A 668 17.24 3.28 -11.67
CA ILE A 668 18.39 3.81 -10.91
C ILE A 668 19.32 4.74 -11.71
N HIS A 669 19.36 4.60 -13.04
CA HIS A 669 20.18 5.43 -13.94
C HIS A 669 19.42 6.62 -14.56
N MET A 670 18.16 6.84 -14.15
CA MET A 670 17.33 7.98 -14.55
C MET A 670 17.25 9.03 -13.43
N GLY A 671 16.78 10.24 -13.73
CA GLY A 671 16.78 11.37 -12.81
C GLY A 671 15.44 11.56 -12.09
N LYS A 672 14.46 12.14 -12.78
CA LYS A 672 13.07 12.31 -12.32
C LYS A 672 12.12 12.40 -13.51
N GLY A 673 10.89 11.92 -13.37
CA GLY A 673 9.83 12.20 -14.32
C GLY A 673 8.64 11.26 -14.21
N MET A 674 8.12 10.81 -15.34
CA MET A 674 6.96 9.89 -15.43
C MET A 674 7.18 8.80 -16.48
N ALA A 675 6.55 7.64 -16.26
CA ALA A 675 6.62 6.49 -17.16
C ALA A 675 5.23 5.92 -17.51
N TRP A 676 5.11 5.40 -18.73
CA TRP A 676 3.89 4.79 -19.27
C TRP A 676 4.20 3.51 -20.03
N LEU A 677 3.35 2.48 -19.89
CA LEU A 677 3.35 1.29 -20.75
C LEU A 677 2.01 1.21 -21.50
N ASN A 678 2.05 1.13 -22.83
CA ASN A 678 0.85 1.05 -23.68
C ASN A 678 -0.17 2.19 -23.43
N GLY A 679 0.27 3.33 -22.92
CA GLY A 679 -0.57 4.48 -22.53
C GLY A 679 -1.18 4.42 -21.12
N GLN A 680 -0.97 3.32 -20.39
CA GLN A 680 -1.25 3.22 -18.95
C GLN A 680 -0.14 3.88 -18.16
N GLU A 681 -0.49 4.63 -17.12
CA GLU A 681 0.45 5.48 -16.38
C GLU A 681 1.03 4.70 -15.18
N ILE A 682 2.31 4.34 -15.26
CA ILE A 682 3.02 3.65 -14.17
C ILE A 682 3.10 4.58 -12.95
N GLY A 683 3.37 5.86 -13.21
CA GLY A 683 3.39 6.92 -12.21
C GLY A 683 4.63 7.79 -12.35
N ARG A 684 4.89 8.57 -11.30
CA ARG A 684 6.14 9.32 -11.18
C ARG A 684 7.31 8.35 -10.96
N TYR A 685 8.50 8.70 -11.42
CA TYR A 685 9.72 8.08 -10.95
C TYR A 685 10.68 9.15 -10.43
N TRP A 686 11.36 8.83 -9.33
CA TRP A 686 12.41 9.66 -8.76
C TRP A 686 13.29 8.80 -7.84
N PRO A 687 14.37 8.18 -8.35
CA PRO A 687 15.39 7.47 -7.56
C PRO A 687 16.24 8.43 -6.68
N ARG A 688 15.60 9.42 -6.05
CA ARG A 688 16.20 10.32 -5.07
C ARG A 688 16.80 9.51 -3.93
N ARG A 689 18.11 9.66 -3.70
CA ARG A 689 18.79 9.06 -2.55
C ARG A 689 18.43 9.79 -1.26
N THR A 690 18.28 9.01 -0.18
CA THR A 690 18.14 9.50 1.19
C THR A 690 19.47 10.09 1.69
N SER A 691 19.46 10.79 2.83
CA SER A 691 20.72 11.33 3.36
C SER A 691 21.62 10.22 3.88
N LYS A 692 22.91 10.26 3.50
CA LYS A 692 23.95 9.39 4.09
C LYS A 692 24.22 9.65 5.58
N TYR A 693 23.71 10.77 6.10
CA TYR A 693 23.86 11.20 7.49
C TYR A 693 22.64 10.89 8.36
N GLU A 694 21.57 10.34 7.78
CA GLU A 694 20.44 9.83 8.56
C GLU A 694 20.80 8.53 9.28
N LYS A 695 20.15 8.29 10.42
CA LYS A 695 20.35 7.06 11.21
C LYS A 695 19.37 5.99 10.75
N CYS A 696 19.92 4.86 10.32
CA CYS A 696 19.20 3.63 10.04
C CYS A 696 19.66 2.52 11.00
N VAL A 697 18.78 1.56 11.28
CA VAL A 697 19.11 0.38 12.07
C VAL A 697 19.69 -0.72 11.18
N THR A 698 20.66 -1.47 11.69
CA THR A 698 21.16 -2.71 11.06
C THR A 698 20.24 -3.89 11.35
N GLN A 699 19.69 -3.93 12.56
CA GLN A 699 18.66 -4.88 12.99
C GLN A 699 17.62 -4.12 13.83
N CYS A 700 16.34 -4.42 13.60
CA CYS A 700 15.23 -3.86 14.38
C CYS A 700 14.97 -4.71 15.63
N ASP A 701 14.75 -4.06 16.78
CA ASP A 701 14.20 -4.72 17.97
C ASP A 701 12.67 -4.58 17.99
N TYR A 702 11.95 -5.68 18.09
CA TYR A 702 10.49 -5.66 18.18
C TYR A 702 9.99 -5.09 19.52
N ARG A 703 10.77 -5.22 20.60
CA ARG A 703 10.32 -4.96 21.96
C ARG A 703 10.11 -3.47 22.23
N GLY A 704 9.06 -3.15 22.99
CA GLY A 704 8.69 -1.79 23.36
C GLY A 704 8.04 -0.98 22.23
N LYS A 705 7.35 0.09 22.62
CA LYS A 705 6.44 0.89 21.78
C LYS A 705 7.06 1.31 20.44
N PHE A 706 6.37 0.95 19.36
CA PHE A 706 6.71 1.31 17.98
C PHE A 706 6.36 2.76 17.64
N ASN A 707 7.16 3.33 16.74
CA ASN A 707 6.93 4.58 16.03
C ASN A 707 7.64 4.49 14.66
N PRO A 708 7.29 5.30 13.64
CA PRO A 708 7.82 5.16 12.28
C PRO A 708 9.35 5.23 12.18
N ASP A 709 10.01 5.97 13.07
CA ASP A 709 11.47 6.13 13.11
C ASP A 709 12.21 4.98 13.84
N LYS A 710 11.50 4.08 14.54
CA LYS A 710 12.12 3.01 15.35
C LYS A 710 12.96 2.04 14.50
N CYS A 711 12.43 1.64 13.34
CA CYS A 711 12.99 0.56 12.52
C CYS A 711 13.04 0.93 11.05
N VAL A 712 13.99 1.80 10.76
CA VAL A 712 14.19 2.46 9.47
C VAL A 712 15.47 1.98 8.79
N THR A 713 15.38 1.72 7.47
CA THR A 713 16.49 1.27 6.62
C THR A 713 16.64 2.18 5.39
N GLY A 714 17.51 1.82 4.44
CA GLY A 714 17.66 2.53 3.17
C GLY A 714 18.45 3.86 3.21
N CYS A 715 19.19 4.15 4.29
CA CYS A 715 20.04 5.35 4.39
C CYS A 715 21.14 5.37 3.31
N GLY A 716 21.24 6.48 2.60
CA GLY A 716 22.12 6.68 1.43
C GLY A 716 21.60 6.09 0.11
N GLU A 717 20.58 5.22 0.11
CA GLU A 717 20.04 4.56 -1.08
C GLU A 717 18.81 5.27 -1.69
N PRO A 718 18.43 4.98 -2.96
CA PRO A 718 17.24 5.55 -3.58
C PRO A 718 15.96 5.14 -2.85
N THR A 719 15.15 6.09 -2.37
CA THR A 719 13.88 5.80 -1.67
C THR A 719 12.96 4.89 -2.52
N GLN A 720 12.99 5.04 -3.84
CA GLN A 720 12.39 4.08 -4.76
C GLN A 720 13.25 3.89 -6.01
N ARG A 721 13.80 2.69 -6.18
CA ARG A 721 14.54 2.24 -7.36
C ARG A 721 13.63 1.59 -8.42
N TRP A 722 12.72 0.75 -7.96
CA TRP A 722 11.88 -0.11 -8.81
C TRP A 722 10.45 0.40 -8.84
N TYR A 723 9.87 0.46 -10.04
CA TYR A 723 8.54 1.02 -10.31
C TYR A 723 7.64 -0.06 -10.91
N HIS A 724 6.66 -0.52 -10.14
CA HIS A 724 5.79 -1.65 -10.46
C HIS A 724 5.05 -1.47 -11.80
N VAL A 725 5.18 -2.45 -12.70
CA VAL A 725 4.48 -2.52 -13.98
C VAL A 725 3.55 -3.75 -13.96
N PRO A 726 2.23 -3.57 -13.78
CA PRO A 726 1.30 -4.68 -13.68
C PRO A 726 1.31 -5.56 -14.94
N ARG A 727 1.43 -6.89 -14.74
CA ARG A 727 1.46 -7.90 -15.82
C ARG A 727 0.35 -7.71 -16.87
N SER A 728 -0.87 -7.36 -16.43
CA SER A 728 -2.03 -7.13 -17.30
C SER A 728 -1.97 -5.88 -18.19
N TRP A 729 -0.92 -5.05 -18.11
CA TRP A 729 -0.69 -3.93 -19.04
C TRP A 729 0.21 -4.31 -20.23
N PHE A 730 0.85 -5.48 -20.17
CA PHE A 730 1.58 -6.04 -21.30
C PHE A 730 0.64 -6.71 -22.29
N LYS A 731 0.95 -6.52 -23.58
CA LYS A 731 0.48 -7.30 -24.73
C LYS A 731 1.50 -8.39 -25.03
N PRO A 732 1.13 -9.45 -25.77
CA PRO A 732 2.09 -10.48 -26.22
C PRO A 732 3.30 -9.93 -26.99
N SER A 733 3.13 -8.83 -27.73
CA SER A 733 4.19 -8.15 -28.47
C SER A 733 3.86 -6.67 -28.69
N GLY A 734 4.85 -5.86 -29.11
CA GLY A 734 4.63 -4.46 -29.48
C GLY A 734 4.23 -3.57 -28.29
N ASN A 735 4.88 -3.75 -27.14
CA ASN A 735 4.63 -2.94 -25.96
C ASN A 735 5.34 -1.60 -26.09
N VAL A 736 4.60 -0.51 -26.02
CA VAL A 736 5.18 0.82 -26.19
C VAL A 736 5.48 1.41 -24.81
N LEU A 737 6.76 1.49 -24.48
CA LEU A 737 7.29 2.14 -23.28
C LEU A 737 7.56 3.61 -23.61
N ILE A 738 6.97 4.53 -22.85
CA ILE A 738 7.22 5.98 -22.95
C ILE A 738 7.66 6.49 -21.59
N ILE A 739 8.68 7.34 -21.59
CA ILE A 739 9.29 7.92 -20.39
C ILE A 739 9.53 9.40 -20.66
N PHE A 740 9.08 10.26 -19.76
CA PHE A 740 9.50 11.66 -19.70
C PHE A 740 10.55 11.81 -18.61
N GLU A 741 11.71 12.37 -18.94
CA GLU A 741 12.81 12.68 -18.04
C GLU A 741 12.97 14.19 -17.91
N GLU A 742 12.81 14.70 -16.69
CA GLU A 742 12.88 16.11 -16.35
C GLU A 742 14.32 16.62 -16.28
N THR A 743 15.19 15.87 -15.62
CA THR A 743 16.51 16.31 -15.15
C THR A 743 17.68 15.84 -16.00
N GLY A 744 17.57 14.68 -16.61
CA GLY A 744 18.63 13.98 -17.33
C GLY A 744 18.93 12.62 -16.72
N GLY A 745 19.08 11.61 -17.57
CA GLY A 745 19.37 10.23 -17.18
C GLY A 745 20.08 9.47 -18.30
N ASP A 746 20.32 8.18 -18.12
CA ASP A 746 20.79 7.27 -19.16
C ASP A 746 19.71 6.23 -19.52
N PRO A 747 18.87 6.50 -20.55
CA PRO A 747 17.81 5.58 -20.93
C PRO A 747 18.32 4.24 -21.48
N SER A 748 19.60 4.16 -21.92
CA SER A 748 20.18 2.88 -22.37
C SER A 748 20.54 1.93 -21.22
N GLN A 749 20.26 2.31 -19.96
CA GLN A 749 20.47 1.50 -18.76
C GLN A 749 19.15 1.13 -18.06
N ILE A 750 17.99 1.52 -18.61
CA ILE A 750 16.68 1.11 -18.09
C ILE A 750 16.51 -0.39 -18.34
N ARG A 751 16.01 -1.09 -17.34
CA ARG A 751 15.75 -2.53 -17.36
C ARG A 751 14.36 -2.85 -16.85
N PHE A 752 13.82 -4.00 -17.22
CA PHE A 752 12.81 -4.63 -16.41
C PHE A 752 13.49 -5.36 -15.24
N SER A 753 12.77 -5.54 -14.13
CA SER A 753 13.18 -6.42 -13.03
C SER A 753 12.03 -7.34 -12.65
N MET A 754 12.28 -8.64 -12.65
CA MET A 754 11.34 -9.65 -12.18
C MET A 754 11.51 -9.87 -10.68
N ARG A 755 10.44 -9.70 -9.92
CA ARG A 755 10.42 -9.92 -8.47
C ARG A 755 10.22 -11.41 -8.18
N LYS A 756 11.27 -12.09 -7.69
CA LYS A 756 11.25 -13.53 -7.42
C LYS A 756 11.62 -13.82 -5.98
N VAL A 757 10.92 -14.77 -5.35
CA VAL A 757 11.42 -15.44 -4.14
C VAL A 757 12.47 -16.45 -4.60
N SER A 758 13.73 -16.28 -4.19
CA SER A 758 14.86 -17.11 -4.61
C SER A 758 15.39 -18.03 -3.51
N GLY A 759 14.75 -18.04 -2.34
CA GLY A 759 15.16 -18.83 -1.19
C GLY A 759 14.24 -18.61 0.01
N ALA A 760 14.43 -19.44 1.02
CA ALA A 760 13.70 -19.39 2.27
C ALA A 760 14.64 -19.63 3.46
N CYS A 761 14.28 -19.05 4.60
CA CYS A 761 14.96 -19.24 5.86
C CYS A 761 13.98 -19.72 6.92
N GLY A 762 14.42 -20.64 7.77
CA GLY A 762 13.67 -21.09 8.93
C GLY A 762 14.48 -20.85 10.20
N HIS A 763 13.81 -20.47 11.29
CA HIS A 763 14.44 -20.34 12.60
C HIS A 763 13.41 -20.66 13.69
N LEU A 764 13.54 -21.82 14.33
CA LEU A 764 12.60 -22.35 15.33
C LEU A 764 13.33 -22.72 16.63
N SER A 765 12.67 -22.60 17.79
CA SER A 765 13.22 -23.01 19.09
C SER A 765 12.50 -24.25 19.65
N GLU A 766 13.20 -25.02 20.49
CA GLU A 766 12.63 -26.22 21.12
C GLU A 766 11.50 -25.91 22.13
N ASP A 767 11.36 -24.64 22.52
CA ASP A 767 10.29 -24.13 23.38
C ASP A 767 9.17 -23.39 22.59
N HIS A 768 9.11 -23.57 21.27
CA HIS A 768 8.09 -22.97 20.42
C HIS A 768 6.70 -23.62 20.66
N PRO A 769 5.60 -22.85 20.73
CA PRO A 769 4.23 -23.38 20.85
C PRO A 769 3.89 -24.39 19.75
N SER A 770 3.34 -25.54 20.13
CA SER A 770 3.06 -26.65 19.21
C SER A 770 1.66 -27.25 19.35
N PHE A 771 0.83 -26.70 20.24
CA PHE A 771 -0.53 -27.18 20.49
C PHE A 771 -1.41 -27.04 19.24
N ASP A 772 -1.96 -28.15 18.74
CA ASP A 772 -2.88 -28.10 17.61
C ASP A 772 -4.30 -27.76 18.05
N VAL A 773 -4.71 -26.57 17.62
CA VAL A 773 -6.01 -25.97 17.85
C VAL A 773 -7.15 -26.72 17.12
N GLU A 774 -6.88 -27.47 16.06
CA GLU A 774 -7.94 -28.20 15.31
C GLU A 774 -8.45 -29.43 16.07
N ASN A 775 -7.66 -29.99 16.99
CA ASN A 775 -8.02 -31.18 17.79
C ASN A 775 -8.70 -30.88 19.15
N LEU A 776 -9.10 -29.62 19.41
CA LEU A 776 -9.75 -29.18 20.66
C LEU A 776 -11.06 -29.93 21.03
N GLN A 777 -11.66 -30.70 20.12
CA GLN A 777 -12.90 -31.45 20.36
C GLN A 777 -12.68 -32.94 20.67
N GLY A 778 -11.43 -33.44 20.65
CA GLY A 778 -11.10 -34.85 20.91
C GLY A 778 -10.91 -35.16 22.40
N SER A 779 -11.70 -36.07 22.97
CA SER A 779 -11.61 -36.49 24.38
C SER A 779 -10.46 -37.48 24.67
N GLN A 780 -9.35 -37.39 23.93
CA GLN A 780 -8.16 -38.23 24.08
C GLN A 780 -6.89 -37.37 23.87
N ILE A 781 -6.51 -36.61 24.89
CA ILE A 781 -5.26 -35.83 24.91
C ILE A 781 -4.35 -36.39 26.02
N GLU A 782 -3.83 -37.60 25.78
CA GLU A 782 -2.72 -38.15 26.54
C GLU A 782 -1.49 -38.39 25.65
N ASN A 783 -0.34 -37.94 26.14
CA ASN A 783 1.03 -38.16 25.66
C ASN A 783 1.50 -37.64 24.29
N ASP A 784 0.66 -37.41 23.28
CA ASP A 784 1.14 -36.82 22.01
C ASP A 784 1.37 -35.30 22.11
N LYS A 785 2.49 -34.94 22.74
CA LYS A 785 3.08 -33.61 22.63
C LYS A 785 3.61 -33.42 21.21
N ASN A 786 2.81 -32.76 20.36
CA ASN A 786 3.29 -32.17 19.10
C ASN A 786 4.65 -31.50 19.32
N ARG A 787 5.62 -31.83 18.47
CA ARG A 787 7.00 -31.33 18.58
C ARG A 787 7.19 -30.11 17.67
N PRO A 788 7.98 -29.11 18.07
CA PRO A 788 8.33 -27.98 17.22
C PRO A 788 8.83 -28.47 15.86
N THR A 789 8.13 -28.09 14.79
CA THR A 789 8.39 -28.59 13.43
C THR A 789 8.59 -27.41 12.49
N LEU A 790 9.82 -27.23 12.02
CA LEU A 790 10.15 -26.16 11.08
C LEU A 790 9.68 -26.56 9.68
N ARG A 791 8.88 -25.71 9.04
CA ARG A 791 8.40 -25.93 7.66
C ARG A 791 9.04 -24.91 6.71
N LEU A 792 9.56 -25.41 5.59
CA LEU A 792 10.14 -24.59 4.51
C LEU A 792 9.40 -24.90 3.21
N LYS A 793 9.09 -23.86 2.43
CA LYS A 793 8.35 -23.96 1.18
C LYS A 793 8.84 -22.97 0.13
N CYS A 794 9.24 -23.49 -1.02
CA CYS A 794 9.56 -22.72 -2.21
C CYS A 794 8.28 -22.32 -3.00
N PRO A 795 8.36 -21.27 -3.85
CA PRO A 795 7.28 -20.90 -4.75
C PRO A 795 6.72 -22.04 -5.59
N THR A 796 5.48 -21.87 -6.07
CA THR A 796 4.87 -22.81 -7.02
C THR A 796 5.75 -22.98 -8.26
N ASN A 797 6.05 -24.23 -8.61
CA ASN A 797 6.94 -24.65 -9.70
C ASN A 797 8.46 -24.41 -9.49
N THR A 798 8.92 -24.14 -8.27
CA THR A 798 10.37 -24.21 -7.92
C THR A 798 10.60 -25.15 -6.74
N ASN A 799 11.79 -25.74 -6.67
CA ASN A 799 12.18 -26.67 -5.62
C ASN A 799 13.36 -26.12 -4.80
N ILE A 800 13.55 -26.67 -3.60
CA ILE A 800 14.74 -26.45 -2.78
C ILE A 800 15.94 -27.03 -3.52
N SER A 801 16.79 -26.17 -4.07
CA SER A 801 17.85 -26.54 -5.01
C SER A 801 19.24 -26.63 -4.37
N SER A 802 19.44 -25.97 -3.22
CA SER A 802 20.57 -26.25 -2.32
C SER A 802 20.26 -25.81 -0.88
N VAL A 803 20.85 -26.50 0.09
CA VAL A 803 20.97 -26.00 1.46
C VAL A 803 22.20 -25.09 1.51
N LYS A 804 22.05 -23.88 2.04
CA LYS A 804 23.13 -22.89 2.17
C LYS A 804 23.64 -22.79 3.61
N PHE A 805 22.75 -23.01 4.58
CA PHE A 805 23.07 -23.10 6.01
C PHE A 805 22.08 -24.02 6.71
N ALA A 806 22.54 -24.78 7.70
CA ALA A 806 21.68 -25.51 8.63
C ALA A 806 22.43 -25.69 9.97
N SER A 807 21.75 -25.40 11.08
CA SER A 807 22.30 -25.59 12.42
C SER A 807 21.21 -25.81 13.45
N PHE A 808 21.27 -26.95 14.15
CA PHE A 808 20.57 -27.21 15.40
C PHE A 808 21.54 -27.01 16.57
N GLY A 809 21.22 -26.12 17.50
CA GLY A 809 22.12 -25.74 18.60
C GLY A 809 21.87 -24.32 19.09
N ASN A 810 22.89 -23.47 19.11
CA ASN A 810 22.78 -22.03 19.42
C ASN A 810 23.15 -21.09 18.25
N PRO A 811 22.65 -21.29 17.01
CA PRO A 811 22.94 -20.42 15.87
C PRO A 811 22.55 -18.96 16.11
N ASN A 812 23.26 -18.06 15.44
CA ASN A 812 23.11 -16.61 15.55
C ASN A 812 22.97 -15.95 14.16
N GLY A 813 22.60 -14.67 14.11
CA GLY A 813 22.36 -13.91 12.89
C GLY A 813 20.91 -13.93 12.42
N THR A 814 20.67 -13.43 11.21
CA THR A 814 19.33 -13.35 10.58
C THR A 814 19.34 -14.02 9.21
N CYS A 815 18.17 -14.21 8.59
CA CYS A 815 18.05 -14.80 7.24
C CYS A 815 19.01 -14.12 6.22
N GLY A 816 19.81 -14.91 5.51
CA GLY A 816 20.88 -14.41 4.63
C GLY A 816 22.26 -14.28 5.29
N SER A 817 22.32 -14.34 6.63
CA SER A 817 23.48 -13.99 7.48
C SER A 817 23.66 -14.92 8.70
N TYR A 818 23.08 -16.12 8.68
CA TYR A 818 23.23 -17.06 9.80
C TYR A 818 24.67 -17.54 9.98
N MET A 819 25.04 -17.75 11.23
CA MET A 819 26.34 -18.25 11.67
C MET A 819 26.15 -19.39 12.66
N LEU A 820 27.12 -20.33 12.67
CA LEU A 820 27.23 -21.30 13.76
C LEU A 820 27.52 -20.55 15.07
N GLY A 821 26.90 -21.01 16.16
CA GLY A 821 27.32 -20.65 17.52
C GLY A 821 28.22 -21.76 18.09
N ASP A 822 28.67 -21.56 19.33
CA ASP A 822 29.63 -22.44 20.01
C ASP A 822 29.11 -23.87 20.28
N CYS A 823 27.83 -24.15 20.04
CA CYS A 823 27.24 -25.47 20.15
C CYS A 823 26.30 -25.78 18.96
N HIS A 824 26.57 -26.88 18.27
CA HIS A 824 25.95 -27.24 17.00
C HIS A 824 25.96 -28.77 16.81
N ASP A 825 24.87 -29.34 16.29
CA ASP A 825 24.84 -30.74 15.81
C ASP A 825 25.48 -30.83 14.41
N PRO A 826 26.63 -31.50 14.23
CA PRO A 826 27.32 -31.57 12.94
C PRO A 826 26.50 -32.28 11.85
N ASN A 827 25.44 -33.00 12.20
CA ASN A 827 24.54 -33.66 11.25
C ASN A 827 23.43 -32.73 10.72
N SER A 828 23.36 -31.48 11.19
CA SER A 828 22.30 -30.53 10.82
C SER A 828 22.18 -30.35 9.30
N ALA A 829 23.30 -30.20 8.59
CA ALA A 829 23.29 -30.00 7.14
C ALA A 829 22.85 -31.25 6.37
N SER A 830 23.45 -32.40 6.66
CA SER A 830 23.15 -33.66 5.96
C SER A 830 21.73 -34.16 6.21
N LEU A 831 21.14 -33.90 7.40
CA LEU A 831 19.72 -34.13 7.65
C LEU A 831 18.85 -33.22 6.77
N VAL A 832 19.10 -31.91 6.75
CA VAL A 832 18.28 -30.95 6.00
C VAL A 832 18.39 -31.23 4.49
N GLU A 833 19.57 -31.56 3.97
CA GLU A 833 19.74 -32.00 2.59
C GLU A 833 18.91 -33.26 2.29
N LYS A 834 19.01 -34.29 3.13
CA LYS A 834 18.26 -35.55 2.99
C LYS A 834 16.73 -35.36 3.00
N VAL A 835 16.22 -34.39 3.76
CA VAL A 835 14.77 -34.15 3.96
C VAL A 835 14.19 -33.12 2.98
N CYS A 836 14.96 -32.11 2.59
CA CYS A 836 14.47 -30.96 1.84
C CYS A 836 14.93 -30.88 0.39
N LEU A 837 16.09 -31.45 0.02
CA LEU A 837 16.66 -31.25 -1.31
C LEU A 837 15.75 -31.86 -2.41
N ASN A 838 15.55 -31.11 -3.49
CA ASN A 838 14.63 -31.41 -4.59
C ASN A 838 13.13 -31.45 -4.23
N GLN A 839 12.72 -31.05 -3.01
CA GLN A 839 11.32 -30.90 -2.62
C GLN A 839 10.81 -29.46 -2.81
N ASN A 840 9.52 -29.28 -3.09
CA ASN A 840 8.90 -27.94 -3.05
C ASN A 840 8.64 -27.47 -1.60
N GLU A 841 8.28 -28.41 -0.72
CA GLU A 841 8.01 -28.18 0.71
C GLU A 841 8.63 -29.31 1.53
N CYS A 842 9.21 -28.98 2.69
CA CYS A 842 9.72 -29.95 3.66
C CYS A 842 9.39 -29.55 5.10
N ALA A 843 9.42 -30.54 6.00
CA ALA A 843 9.16 -30.37 7.42
C ALA A 843 10.26 -31.05 8.25
N LEU A 844 10.78 -30.35 9.25
CA LEU A 844 11.90 -30.75 10.10
C LEU A 844 11.45 -30.70 11.57
N GLU A 845 11.11 -31.87 12.11
CA GLU A 845 10.71 -32.03 13.51
C GLU A 845 11.94 -31.97 14.44
N MET A 846 11.88 -31.16 15.49
CA MET A 846 12.95 -31.03 16.49
C MET A 846 12.83 -32.19 17.51
N SER A 847 13.45 -33.32 17.20
CA SER A 847 13.30 -34.56 17.97
C SER A 847 14.55 -35.46 17.96
N SER A 848 14.59 -36.42 18.89
CA SER A 848 15.71 -37.34 19.11
C SER A 848 15.94 -38.37 17.98
N SER A 849 15.02 -38.51 17.03
CA SER A 849 15.24 -39.28 15.80
C SER A 849 15.96 -38.48 14.71
N ASN A 850 15.96 -37.15 14.83
CA ASN A 850 16.45 -36.23 13.81
C ASN A 850 17.74 -35.51 14.26
N PHE A 851 17.81 -35.13 15.54
CA PHE A 851 18.90 -34.36 16.13
C PHE A 851 19.34 -34.93 17.48
N ASN A 852 20.61 -34.73 17.84
CA ASN A 852 21.11 -35.07 19.18
C ASN A 852 20.62 -34.04 20.22
N MET A 853 19.43 -34.31 20.78
CA MET A 853 18.80 -33.48 21.83
C MET A 853 19.62 -33.36 23.12
N GLN A 854 20.66 -34.19 23.34
CA GLN A 854 21.56 -34.10 24.50
C GLN A 854 22.67 -33.06 24.31
N LEU A 855 22.83 -32.49 23.11
CA LEU A 855 23.73 -31.36 22.88
C LEU A 855 23.28 -30.11 23.65
N CYS A 856 24.23 -29.20 23.84
CA CYS A 856 24.02 -27.89 24.44
C CYS A 856 23.26 -27.95 25.79
N PRO A 857 23.78 -28.67 26.81
CA PRO A 857 23.17 -28.68 28.13
C PRO A 857 23.02 -27.25 28.65
N SER A 858 21.92 -27.00 29.36
CA SER A 858 21.51 -25.66 29.85
C SER A 858 21.23 -24.60 28.77
N THR A 859 21.22 -24.94 27.48
CA THR A 859 20.86 -24.02 26.38
C THR A 859 19.56 -24.44 25.70
N VAL A 860 18.62 -23.49 25.57
CA VAL A 860 17.41 -23.65 24.74
C VAL A 860 17.81 -23.72 23.27
N LYS A 861 17.72 -24.92 22.70
CA LYS A 861 18.19 -25.20 21.33
C LYS A 861 17.28 -24.61 20.27
N LYS A 862 17.90 -24.21 19.17
CA LYS A 862 17.27 -23.59 18.00
C LYS A 862 17.72 -24.30 16.72
N LEU A 863 16.79 -24.53 15.81
CA LEU A 863 17.03 -24.98 14.44
C LEU A 863 16.95 -23.77 13.51
N ALA A 864 18.09 -23.36 12.95
CA ALA A 864 18.17 -22.34 11.91
C ALA A 864 18.60 -22.97 10.58
N VAL A 865 17.92 -22.63 9.48
CA VAL A 865 18.13 -23.19 8.14
C VAL A 865 17.99 -22.10 7.08
N GLU A 866 18.79 -22.15 6.03
CA GLU A 866 18.67 -21.30 4.83
C GLU A 866 18.82 -22.15 3.57
N VAL A 867 17.86 -22.03 2.65
CA VAL A 867 17.77 -22.78 1.39
C VAL A 867 17.58 -21.86 0.19
N ASN A 868 18.13 -22.26 -0.97
CA ASN A 868 17.83 -21.63 -2.26
C ASN A 868 16.62 -22.31 -2.92
N CYS A 869 15.83 -21.53 -3.65
CA CYS A 869 14.70 -21.98 -4.45
C CYS A 869 14.93 -21.64 -5.93
N SER A 870 14.78 -22.62 -6.82
CA SER A 870 14.89 -22.45 -8.28
C SER A 870 14.02 -23.41 -9.06
#